data_AF-A0A6M0A004-F1
#
_entry.id   AF-A0A6M0A004-F1
#
_cell.length_a   1.000
_cell.length_b   1.000
_cell.length_c   1.000
_cell.angle_alpha   90.00
_cell.angle_beta   90.00
_cell.angle_gamma   90.00
#
_symmetry.space_group_name_H-M   'P 1'
#
loop_
_entity.id
_entity.type
_entity.pdbx_description
1 polymer ?
#
loop_
_entity_poly.entity_id
_entity_poly.type
_entity_poly.pdbx_seq_one_letter_code
_entity_poly.pdbx_strand_id
1 'polypeptide(L)'
;MIAKKPGQQRIPTQLAQALNELNSLQEQYHQAWLDIESMRRQLYSQWYYFMKNIDEDGGNFYNTINRTSLIPLRTAIAQVGELEFSKNGDGSATVTSKALPFGILSQLNDAYSKKFFSSYVSTIQEAADGRYDDWDDIKVEFANCGVTLSERPPVTTIVEGEAWQIEDSGQIYDVKVEGGIFNIYIPPTDSQIAVQVTNAIHNLSEAIATNNSQKLTTKYNLRPFVSQNYWRANEPAILLTGDAAKAPLRFGQDGRLNENDYLECQPLDFDVETIIDNLKQLQGQIDNLQPEGNRESINFITWNEQPWNPFAFHWSVFFYPCRDAVSGEVQDYHPNQILDNYSLEPNAIDLQLKAGKESSFIESGNTYSGFSLLSPSVGSDLKERIIYYLNEELLPNYYFGNSIPEADKTSDYLTDHFQEIRDWYYAETGIGDKPEEEQVQDPIFVALWAYEEMEDLQCMAQCIGGVNDTLLLAQPTLQLEVDDPLTNDPVAKIFHEQVRWTLGNSLQYKFLTGDIFNPIRSGAMSIGRLWLVDSFGQHKEVVEANSVTTEVVTTYRMEPSDTGANNKFLLSPRLAQPARLNFHWLAADALNEVEMTKAPARTPVCGWILPNNLDSNLAIYDHQGLSLGSIDVDGKWRDAPEVTIERDNNERPLLSNYHLRKLVHYLLEQREEFQQQFLSTLDNSLATIDPESFAEHTTLALLVGRPIAVVRATFSLEVKGLPAIDPTVKIESTEQAPANYGFTEVKIPIRLGDYQQLNDGLVGYWREKPVGNEGDYEYEGNMFYAPQSRLVNHPLIQTEKEGLVYFEQTVDAPPQGVTMLIDPRGVVHATSGVLPNQELRLPGENYNHALQKMEVNFLSTPVLSDRRDKTIANNDRLGIFNQIAIPLPEEPGSTWSWLTLQEEKWSEKEKIKPVNFKATFYRSQEASEGWLQLSQIYDQEDS
;
A
#
# COMPACT_ATOMS: atom_id res chain seq x y z
N MET A 1 -9.83 -4.82 -14.17
CA MET A 1 -9.08 -6.02 -14.67
C MET A 1 -10.01 -7.00 -15.38
N ILE A 2 -9.49 -7.84 -16.28
CA ILE A 2 -10.24 -8.95 -16.89
C ILE A 2 -9.66 -10.28 -16.41
N ALA A 3 -10.44 -11.07 -15.66
CA ALA A 3 -9.97 -12.36 -15.12
C ALA A 3 -9.78 -13.42 -16.22
N LYS A 4 -8.65 -14.14 -16.20
CA LYS A 4 -8.34 -15.24 -17.12
C LYS A 4 -8.05 -16.55 -16.38
N LYS A 5 -8.36 -17.66 -17.04
CA LYS A 5 -7.88 -19.00 -16.70
C LYS A 5 -6.43 -19.17 -17.21
N PRO A 6 -5.60 -20.00 -16.56
CA PRO A 6 -4.21 -20.24 -16.99
C PRO A 6 -4.17 -20.83 -18.40
N GLY A 7 -3.41 -20.19 -19.31
CA GLY A 7 -3.11 -20.72 -20.65
C GLY A 7 -3.46 -19.87 -21.88
N GLN A 8 -3.96 -18.62 -21.80
CA GLN A 8 -4.35 -17.86 -23.01
C GLN A 8 -3.92 -16.37 -23.08
N GLN A 9 -3.42 -16.04 -24.29
CA GLN A 9 -3.13 -14.74 -24.95
C GLN A 9 -3.29 -13.44 -24.15
N ARG A 10 -2.25 -12.61 -24.18
CA ARG A 10 -2.15 -11.22 -23.66
C ARG A 10 -3.35 -10.33 -24.04
N ILE A 11 -3.75 -9.40 -23.16
CA ILE A 11 -4.80 -8.42 -23.46
C ILE A 11 -4.39 -7.63 -24.71
N PRO A 12 -5.29 -7.43 -25.70
CA PRO A 12 -5.00 -6.61 -26.87
C PRO A 12 -4.54 -5.20 -26.45
N THR A 13 -3.49 -4.68 -27.09
CA THR A 13 -2.85 -3.40 -26.70
C THR A 13 -3.84 -2.25 -26.58
N GLN A 14 -4.82 -2.16 -27.49
CA GLN A 14 -5.86 -1.11 -27.45
C GLN A 14 -6.76 -1.21 -26.21
N LEU A 15 -7.12 -2.43 -25.79
CA LEU A 15 -7.90 -2.65 -24.57
C LEU A 15 -7.07 -2.39 -23.32
N ALA A 16 -5.78 -2.75 -23.34
CA ALA A 16 -4.85 -2.47 -22.25
C ALA A 16 -4.67 -0.95 -22.04
N GLN A 17 -4.49 -0.19 -23.13
CA GLN A 17 -4.36 1.27 -23.08
C GLN A 17 -5.63 1.94 -22.56
N ALA A 18 -6.80 1.58 -23.09
CA ALA A 18 -8.08 2.13 -22.61
C ALA A 18 -8.38 1.76 -21.15
N LEU A 19 -7.95 0.57 -20.70
CA LEU A 19 -8.07 0.18 -19.30
C LEU A 19 -7.13 0.98 -18.40
N ASN A 20 -5.88 1.21 -18.81
CA ASN A 20 -4.93 1.99 -18.02
C ASN A 20 -5.35 3.47 -17.96
N GLU A 21 -5.86 4.03 -19.07
CA GLU A 21 -6.45 5.37 -19.11
C GLU A 21 -7.63 5.50 -18.14
N LEU A 22 -8.57 4.55 -18.15
CA LEU A 22 -9.68 4.52 -17.20
C LEU A 22 -9.19 4.46 -15.75
N ASN A 23 -8.22 3.58 -15.44
CA ASN A 23 -7.68 3.47 -14.09
C ASN A 23 -7.00 4.78 -13.64
N SER A 24 -6.25 5.44 -14.54
CA SER A 24 -5.60 6.71 -14.27
C SER A 24 -6.62 7.82 -13.99
N LEU A 25 -7.65 7.96 -14.83
CA LEU A 25 -8.72 8.94 -14.63
C LEU A 25 -9.53 8.66 -13.35
N GLN A 26 -9.80 7.39 -13.05
CA GLN A 26 -10.49 7.00 -11.83
C GLN A 26 -9.66 7.33 -10.58
N GLU A 27 -8.35 7.09 -10.60
CA GLU A 27 -7.47 7.46 -9.49
C GLU A 27 -7.40 8.98 -9.31
N GLN A 28 -7.28 9.74 -10.40
CA GLN A 28 -7.34 11.20 -10.37
C GLN A 28 -8.66 11.71 -9.78
N TYR A 29 -9.78 11.09 -10.16
CA TYR A 29 -11.10 11.41 -9.61
C TYR A 29 -11.18 11.14 -8.10
N HIS A 30 -10.75 9.96 -7.66
CA HIS A 30 -10.73 9.62 -6.24
C HIS A 30 -9.83 10.57 -5.44
N GLN A 31 -8.62 10.87 -5.95
CA GLN A 31 -7.70 11.77 -5.30
C GLN A 31 -8.28 13.18 -5.15
N ALA A 32 -8.90 13.70 -6.21
CA ALA A 32 -9.50 15.02 -6.16
C ALA A 32 -10.66 15.10 -5.14
N TRP A 33 -11.42 14.01 -4.95
CA TRP A 33 -12.44 13.93 -3.88
C TRP A 33 -11.84 13.81 -2.47
N LEU A 34 -10.68 13.16 -2.33
CA LEU A 34 -9.94 13.17 -1.07
C LEU A 34 -9.42 14.58 -0.75
N ASP A 35 -8.95 15.32 -1.75
CA ASP A 35 -8.51 16.71 -1.60
C ASP A 35 -9.69 17.62 -1.21
N ILE A 36 -10.84 17.46 -1.87
CA ILE A 36 -12.10 18.13 -1.50
C ILE A 36 -12.49 17.85 -0.05
N GLU A 37 -12.30 16.63 0.44
CA GLU A 37 -12.59 16.30 1.84
C GLU A 37 -11.61 16.99 2.81
N SER A 38 -10.33 17.11 2.47
CA SER A 38 -9.38 17.94 3.23
C SER A 38 -9.78 19.42 3.21
N MET A 39 -10.22 19.94 2.06
CA MET A 39 -10.72 21.33 1.94
C MET A 39 -12.00 21.56 2.75
N ARG A 40 -12.89 20.57 2.85
CA ARG A 40 -14.08 20.62 3.74
C ARG A 40 -13.65 20.71 5.20
N ARG A 41 -12.69 19.91 5.63
CA ARG A 41 -12.13 20.00 6.99
C ARG A 41 -11.52 21.37 7.27
N GLN A 42 -10.80 21.93 6.31
CA GLN A 42 -10.28 23.29 6.40
C GLN A 42 -11.40 24.34 6.50
N LEU A 43 -12.43 24.27 5.66
CA LEU A 43 -13.58 25.18 5.76
C LEU A 43 -14.21 25.12 7.15
N TYR A 44 -14.39 23.91 7.67
CA TYR A 44 -14.95 23.70 9.00
C TYR A 44 -14.02 24.22 10.11
N SER A 45 -12.70 24.06 10.01
CA SER A 45 -11.75 24.59 10.99
C SER A 45 -11.74 26.11 11.03
N GLN A 46 -11.75 26.77 9.88
CA GLN A 46 -11.82 28.23 9.81
C GLN A 46 -13.16 28.76 10.33
N TRP A 47 -14.28 28.08 10.03
CA TRP A 47 -15.59 28.42 10.61
C TRP A 47 -15.61 28.26 12.13
N TYR A 48 -15.09 27.15 12.65
CA TYR A 48 -15.03 26.89 14.09
C TYR A 48 -14.16 27.92 14.81
N TYR A 49 -13.00 28.27 14.24
CA TYR A 49 -12.13 29.33 14.76
C TYR A 49 -12.88 30.66 14.90
N PHE A 50 -13.67 31.03 13.90
CA PHE A 50 -14.50 32.22 13.95
C PHE A 50 -15.57 32.17 15.03
N MET A 51 -16.34 31.08 15.11
CA MET A 51 -17.39 30.95 16.12
C MET A 51 -16.84 31.06 17.54
N LYS A 52 -15.59 30.61 17.75
CA LYS A 52 -14.91 30.72 19.04
C LYS A 52 -14.42 32.14 19.36
N ASN A 53 -14.05 32.93 18.34
CA ASN A 53 -13.42 34.25 18.49
C ASN A 53 -14.29 35.40 17.93
N ILE A 54 -15.62 35.20 17.86
CA ILE A 54 -16.56 36.10 17.16
C ILE A 54 -16.53 37.54 17.69
N ASP A 55 -16.22 37.72 18.98
CA ASP A 55 -16.15 39.03 19.65
C ASP A 55 -14.90 39.84 19.28
N GLU A 56 -13.82 39.19 18.83
CA GLU A 56 -12.53 39.83 18.53
C GLU A 56 -12.39 40.26 17.06
N ASP A 57 -13.01 39.51 16.14
CA ASP A 57 -12.69 39.56 14.69
C ASP A 57 -13.67 40.40 13.84
N GLY A 58 -14.72 40.98 14.43
CA GLY A 58 -15.54 42.06 13.86
C GLY A 58 -15.87 41.99 12.36
N GLY A 59 -16.90 41.23 11.95
CA GLY A 59 -17.63 41.35 10.67
C GLY A 59 -16.89 41.02 9.35
N ASN A 60 -15.57 41.20 9.24
CA ASN A 60 -14.82 40.95 8.00
C ASN A 60 -14.43 39.47 7.81
N PHE A 61 -14.64 38.64 8.82
CA PHE A 61 -14.24 37.23 8.80
C PHE A 61 -14.95 36.41 7.72
N TYR A 62 -16.23 36.71 7.44
CA TYR A 62 -17.00 36.05 6.39
C TYR A 62 -16.33 36.18 5.02
N ASN A 63 -15.87 37.38 4.69
CA ASN A 63 -15.17 37.66 3.43
C ASN A 63 -13.86 36.87 3.33
N THR A 64 -13.14 36.75 4.45
CA THR A 64 -11.91 35.96 4.52
C THR A 64 -12.19 34.47 4.29
N ILE A 65 -13.11 33.84 5.04
CA ILE A 65 -13.48 32.41 4.81
C ILE A 65 -13.93 32.21 3.37
N ASN A 66 -14.78 33.10 2.85
CA ASN A 66 -15.31 32.98 1.50
C ASN A 66 -14.18 32.87 0.49
N ARG A 67 -13.21 33.79 0.57
CA ARG A 67 -12.08 33.84 -0.35
C ARG A 67 -11.07 32.71 -0.14
N THR A 68 -10.76 32.34 1.11
CA THR A 68 -9.66 31.41 1.42
C THR A 68 -10.08 29.95 1.47
N SER A 69 -11.37 29.65 1.70
CA SER A 69 -11.83 28.27 1.93
C SER A 69 -13.09 27.91 1.13
N LEU A 70 -14.16 28.73 1.20
CA LEU A 70 -15.45 28.36 0.60
C LEU A 70 -15.44 28.39 -0.94
N ILE A 71 -15.00 29.49 -1.55
CA ILE A 71 -14.91 29.63 -3.02
C ILE A 71 -13.91 28.63 -3.62
N PRO A 72 -12.69 28.43 -3.06
CA PRO A 72 -11.79 27.38 -3.52
C PRO A 72 -12.44 25.99 -3.49
N LEU A 73 -13.14 25.64 -2.42
CA LEU A 73 -13.83 24.35 -2.29
C LEU A 73 -14.94 24.18 -3.33
N ARG A 74 -15.77 25.20 -3.55
CA ARG A 74 -16.81 25.19 -4.60
C ARG A 74 -16.21 25.02 -5.99
N THR A 75 -15.12 25.72 -6.25
CA THR A 75 -14.39 25.66 -7.53
C THR A 75 -13.81 24.27 -7.74
N ALA A 76 -13.21 23.66 -6.72
CA ALA A 76 -12.71 22.28 -6.78
C ALA A 76 -13.84 21.28 -7.06
N ILE A 77 -14.98 21.39 -6.35
CA ILE A 77 -16.16 20.53 -6.59
C ILE A 77 -16.67 20.70 -8.04
N ALA A 78 -16.77 21.94 -8.55
CA ALA A 78 -17.22 22.23 -9.89
C ALA A 78 -16.25 21.73 -10.98
N GLN A 79 -14.94 21.76 -10.73
CA GLN A 79 -13.91 21.24 -11.64
C GLN A 79 -13.86 19.72 -11.66
N VAL A 80 -14.05 19.06 -10.51
CA VAL A 80 -14.01 17.59 -10.43
C VAL A 80 -15.29 16.96 -10.96
N GLY A 81 -16.46 17.52 -10.63
CA GLY A 81 -17.76 16.95 -10.96
C GLY A 81 -18.17 15.79 -10.05
N GLU A 82 -19.47 15.44 -10.04
CA GLU A 82 -20.01 14.32 -9.26
C GLU A 82 -20.57 13.25 -10.21
N LEU A 83 -20.19 11.99 -9.99
CA LEU A 83 -20.74 10.84 -10.72
C LEU A 83 -22.11 10.47 -10.16
N GLU A 84 -23.05 10.16 -11.04
CA GLU A 84 -24.40 9.70 -10.74
C GLU A 84 -24.61 8.30 -11.31
N PHE A 85 -25.09 7.38 -10.47
CA PHE A 85 -25.39 6.01 -10.85
C PHE A 85 -26.90 5.83 -10.96
N SER A 86 -27.38 5.58 -12.17
CA SER A 86 -28.78 5.27 -12.46
C SER A 86 -28.93 3.80 -12.81
N LYS A 87 -30.00 3.17 -12.33
CA LYS A 87 -30.33 1.77 -12.67
C LYS A 87 -31.41 1.76 -13.75
N ASN A 88 -31.10 1.17 -14.88
CA ASN A 88 -32.04 0.94 -15.97
C ASN A 88 -33.06 -0.14 -15.60
N GLY A 89 -34.21 -0.11 -16.28
CA GLY A 89 -35.31 -1.07 -16.04
C GLY A 89 -34.95 -2.54 -16.31
N ASP A 90 -33.87 -2.81 -17.05
CA ASP A 90 -33.32 -4.14 -17.29
C ASP A 90 -32.32 -4.61 -16.21
N GLY A 91 -32.05 -3.76 -15.21
CA GLY A 91 -31.10 -4.02 -14.13
C GLY A 91 -29.67 -3.59 -14.43
N SER A 92 -29.36 -3.08 -15.63
CA SER A 92 -28.06 -2.48 -15.93
C SER A 92 -27.90 -1.14 -15.21
N ALA A 93 -26.66 -0.76 -14.88
CA ALA A 93 -26.35 0.54 -14.29
C ALA A 93 -25.71 1.44 -15.35
N THR A 94 -26.19 2.67 -15.47
CA THR A 94 -25.58 3.74 -16.25
C THR A 94 -24.90 4.73 -15.32
N VAL A 95 -23.68 5.11 -15.69
CA VAL A 95 -22.92 6.15 -15.00
C VAL A 95 -23.06 7.42 -15.83
N THR A 96 -23.50 8.50 -15.21
CA THR A 96 -23.61 9.85 -15.79
C THR A 96 -22.91 10.84 -14.87
N SER A 97 -22.71 12.07 -15.33
CA SER A 97 -22.25 13.17 -14.49
C SER A 97 -23.43 14.03 -14.08
N LYS A 98 -23.45 14.47 -12.82
CA LYS A 98 -24.53 15.25 -12.21
C LYS A 98 -24.34 16.75 -12.44
N ALA A 99 -25.44 17.47 -12.63
CA ALA A 99 -25.44 18.93 -12.56
C ALA A 99 -25.31 19.39 -11.09
N LEU A 100 -24.35 20.26 -10.81
CA LEU A 100 -23.98 20.64 -9.44
C LEU A 100 -24.70 21.92 -9.00
N PRO A 101 -25.54 21.87 -7.94
CA PRO A 101 -26.21 23.06 -7.41
C PRO A 101 -25.29 23.85 -6.48
N PHE A 102 -25.24 25.17 -6.67
CA PHE A 102 -24.59 26.11 -5.74
C PHE A 102 -25.53 27.29 -5.44
N GLY A 103 -25.70 27.60 -4.14
CA GLY A 103 -26.40 28.80 -3.70
C GLY A 103 -25.54 30.05 -3.84
N ILE A 104 -26.17 31.21 -4.01
CA ILE A 104 -25.53 32.53 -4.13
C ILE A 104 -24.70 32.93 -2.88
N LEU A 105 -23.67 33.76 -3.08
CA LEU A 105 -22.63 34.13 -2.10
C LEU A 105 -22.22 35.61 -2.09
N SER A 106 -22.35 36.37 -3.18
CA SER A 106 -21.60 37.62 -3.44
C SER A 106 -22.14 38.93 -2.83
N GLN A 107 -23.44 39.09 -2.59
CA GLN A 107 -23.96 40.35 -2.02
C GLN A 107 -23.93 40.44 -0.47
N LEU A 108 -22.94 39.86 0.18
CA LEU A 108 -22.75 39.95 1.64
C LEU A 108 -22.17 41.31 2.11
N ASN A 109 -22.05 42.32 1.25
CA ASN A 109 -21.24 43.53 1.50
C ASN A 109 -22.01 44.84 1.77
N ASP A 110 -23.35 44.84 1.84
CA ASP A 110 -24.10 46.04 2.22
C ASP A 110 -25.09 45.77 3.36
N ALA A 111 -24.77 46.30 4.54
CA ALA A 111 -25.58 46.19 5.77
C ALA A 111 -27.01 46.75 5.64
N TYR A 112 -27.33 47.39 4.50
CA TYR A 112 -28.59 48.08 4.25
C TYR A 112 -29.61 47.28 3.42
N SER A 113 -29.22 46.19 2.76
CA SER A 113 -30.08 45.48 1.80
C SER A 113 -30.74 44.23 2.42
N LYS A 114 -31.89 44.37 3.11
CA LYS A 114 -32.70 43.21 3.57
C LYS A 114 -33.41 42.46 2.44
N LYS A 115 -32.93 42.56 1.19
CA LYS A 115 -33.65 42.18 -0.04
C LYS A 115 -32.80 41.43 -1.07
N PHE A 116 -31.68 40.81 -0.67
CA PHE A 116 -30.73 40.13 -1.57
C PHE A 116 -31.40 39.10 -2.50
N PHE A 117 -32.10 38.11 -1.93
CA PHE A 117 -32.79 37.08 -2.70
C PHE A 117 -33.79 37.68 -3.70
N SER A 118 -34.60 38.66 -3.27
CA SER A 118 -35.54 39.35 -4.17
C SER A 118 -34.85 40.19 -5.24
N SER A 119 -33.62 40.65 -4.98
CA SER A 119 -32.81 41.38 -5.96
C SER A 119 -32.34 40.44 -7.07
N TYR A 120 -31.76 39.28 -6.75
CA TYR A 120 -31.34 38.31 -7.75
C TYR A 120 -32.50 37.82 -8.63
N VAL A 121 -33.64 37.50 -8.01
CA VAL A 121 -34.85 37.11 -8.74
C VAL A 121 -35.33 38.24 -9.66
N SER A 122 -35.34 39.49 -9.19
CA SER A 122 -35.71 40.64 -10.02
C SER A 122 -34.73 40.85 -11.16
N THR A 123 -33.43 40.77 -10.89
CA THR A 123 -32.37 40.97 -11.85
C THR A 123 -32.43 39.95 -12.99
N ILE A 124 -32.53 38.65 -12.66
CA ILE A 124 -32.59 37.61 -13.69
C ILE A 124 -33.89 37.68 -14.50
N GLN A 125 -35.00 38.13 -13.89
CA GLN A 125 -36.25 38.39 -14.60
C GLN A 125 -36.13 39.57 -15.57
N GLU A 126 -35.48 40.67 -15.17
CA GLU A 126 -35.23 41.80 -16.07
C GLU A 126 -34.27 41.43 -17.21
N ALA A 127 -33.30 40.55 -16.94
CA ALA A 127 -32.41 40.01 -17.97
C ALA A 127 -33.19 39.15 -18.98
N ALA A 128 -34.10 38.29 -18.52
CA ALA A 128 -34.97 37.49 -19.38
C ALA A 128 -35.91 38.35 -20.25
N ASP A 129 -36.35 39.50 -19.73
CA ASP A 129 -37.15 40.48 -20.49
C ASP A 129 -36.32 41.35 -21.45
N GLY A 130 -34.98 41.19 -21.48
CA GLY A 130 -34.07 41.99 -22.30
C GLY A 130 -33.89 43.44 -21.81
N ARG A 131 -34.16 43.70 -20.53
CA ARG A 131 -34.17 45.04 -19.92
C ARG A 131 -32.99 45.31 -18.96
N TYR A 132 -32.10 44.33 -18.77
CA TYR A 132 -30.98 44.41 -17.84
C TYR A 132 -29.63 44.41 -18.57
N ASP A 133 -28.79 45.41 -18.28
CA ASP A 133 -27.52 45.67 -18.99
C ASP A 133 -26.27 45.43 -18.14
N ASP A 134 -26.40 45.24 -16.82
CA ASP A 134 -25.27 45.21 -15.86
C ASP A 134 -25.14 43.85 -15.17
N TRP A 135 -24.48 42.89 -15.83
CA TRP A 135 -24.41 41.51 -15.36
C TRP A 135 -23.42 41.25 -14.21
N ASP A 136 -22.73 42.26 -13.71
CA ASP A 136 -21.62 42.09 -12.77
C ASP A 136 -22.06 41.40 -11.46
N ASP A 137 -23.27 41.71 -10.98
CA ASP A 137 -23.87 41.11 -9.77
C ASP A 137 -24.18 39.60 -9.91
N ILE A 138 -24.49 39.11 -11.12
CA ILE A 138 -24.76 37.69 -11.38
C ILE A 138 -23.48 36.94 -11.77
N LYS A 139 -22.63 37.55 -12.61
CA LYS A 139 -21.37 36.95 -13.07
C LYS A 139 -20.48 36.53 -11.91
N VAL A 140 -20.43 37.33 -10.84
CA VAL A 140 -19.64 37.01 -9.65
C VAL A 140 -20.09 35.70 -8.99
N GLU A 141 -21.37 35.32 -9.06
CA GLU A 141 -21.85 34.05 -8.47
C GLU A 141 -21.41 32.82 -9.26
N PHE A 142 -21.34 32.95 -10.58
CA PHE A 142 -20.74 31.93 -11.42
C PHE A 142 -19.23 31.85 -11.18
N ALA A 143 -18.56 33.01 -11.02
CA ALA A 143 -17.14 33.06 -10.70
C ALA A 143 -16.81 32.43 -9.34
N ASN A 144 -17.71 32.54 -8.35
CA ASN A 144 -17.62 31.87 -7.05
C ASN A 144 -17.67 30.34 -7.15
N CYS A 145 -18.07 29.80 -8.29
CA CYS A 145 -18.09 28.37 -8.62
C CYS A 145 -17.08 28.01 -9.71
N GLY A 146 -16.16 28.92 -10.06
CA GLY A 146 -15.13 28.69 -11.08
C GLY A 146 -15.59 28.86 -12.53
N VAL A 147 -16.75 29.49 -12.78
CA VAL A 147 -17.31 29.70 -14.12
C VAL A 147 -17.26 31.17 -14.52
N THR A 148 -16.75 31.46 -15.72
CA THR A 148 -16.72 32.80 -16.29
C THR A 148 -17.75 32.90 -17.40
N LEU A 149 -18.81 33.69 -17.19
CA LEU A 149 -19.83 33.97 -18.21
C LEU A 149 -19.38 35.05 -19.19
N SER A 150 -19.95 35.06 -20.39
CA SER A 150 -19.79 36.17 -21.34
C SER A 150 -20.46 37.46 -20.83
N GLU A 151 -20.23 38.56 -21.53
CA GLU A 151 -20.72 39.88 -21.11
C GLU A 151 -22.25 39.97 -20.98
N ARG A 152 -22.99 39.30 -21.88
CA ARG A 152 -24.45 39.40 -22.00
C ARG A 152 -25.04 38.06 -22.48
N PRO A 153 -25.04 37.02 -21.65
CA PRO A 153 -25.61 35.75 -22.05
C PRO A 153 -27.14 35.86 -22.18
N PRO A 154 -27.76 35.25 -23.21
CA PRO A 154 -29.21 35.17 -23.31
C PRO A 154 -29.83 34.38 -22.14
N VAL A 155 -31.00 34.83 -21.69
CA VAL A 155 -31.76 34.21 -20.59
C VAL A 155 -33.16 33.86 -21.05
N THR A 156 -33.59 32.65 -20.76
CA THR A 156 -34.93 32.13 -21.05
C THR A 156 -35.67 31.82 -19.75
N THR A 157 -36.87 32.33 -19.57
CA THR A 157 -37.73 32.00 -18.42
C THR A 157 -38.38 30.63 -18.62
N ILE A 158 -38.20 29.71 -17.66
CA ILE A 158 -38.88 28.40 -17.65
C ILE A 158 -40.17 28.50 -16.84
N VAL A 159 -40.07 28.97 -15.60
CA VAL A 159 -41.19 29.20 -14.69
C VAL A 159 -41.04 30.61 -14.13
N GLU A 160 -42.01 31.47 -14.39
CA GLU A 160 -41.96 32.89 -14.02
C GLU A 160 -41.73 33.06 -12.51
N GLY A 161 -40.62 33.70 -12.14
CA GLY A 161 -40.23 33.92 -10.75
C GLY A 161 -39.60 32.72 -10.02
N GLU A 162 -39.51 31.54 -10.64
CA GLU A 162 -39.01 30.31 -10.00
C GLU A 162 -37.86 29.62 -10.74
N ALA A 163 -37.79 29.71 -12.08
CA ALA A 163 -36.75 29.02 -12.86
C ALA A 163 -36.41 29.73 -14.19
N TRP A 164 -35.11 29.81 -14.48
CA TRP A 164 -34.54 30.41 -15.70
C TRP A 164 -33.41 29.54 -16.27
N GLN A 165 -33.11 29.75 -17.55
CA GLN A 165 -31.98 29.15 -18.27
C GLN A 165 -31.09 30.25 -18.81
N ILE A 166 -29.80 30.18 -18.50
CA ILE A 166 -28.77 31.06 -19.06
C ILE A 166 -27.99 30.25 -20.08
N GLU A 167 -27.98 30.68 -21.34
CA GLU A 167 -27.21 30.02 -22.39
C GLU A 167 -25.92 30.81 -22.64
N ASP A 168 -24.76 30.21 -22.38
CA ASP A 168 -23.47 30.85 -22.59
C ASP A 168 -22.49 29.90 -23.25
N SER A 169 -21.88 30.34 -24.35
CA SER A 169 -20.81 29.60 -25.03
C SER A 169 -21.17 28.14 -25.41
N GLY A 170 -22.45 27.89 -25.68
CA GLY A 170 -22.98 26.55 -26.02
C GLY A 170 -23.33 25.68 -24.81
N GLN A 171 -23.19 26.19 -23.59
CA GLN A 171 -23.61 25.56 -22.35
C GLN A 171 -24.92 26.17 -21.84
N ILE A 172 -25.74 25.36 -21.16
CA ILE A 172 -27.01 25.79 -20.56
C ILE A 172 -26.88 25.66 -19.04
N TYR A 173 -27.02 26.79 -18.34
CA TYR A 173 -27.02 26.85 -16.89
C TYR A 173 -28.45 27.04 -16.40
N ASP A 174 -28.99 26.03 -15.73
CA ASP A 174 -30.28 26.16 -15.06
C ASP A 174 -30.11 26.97 -13.77
N VAL A 175 -31.06 27.85 -13.50
CA VAL A 175 -31.10 28.68 -12.29
C VAL A 175 -32.49 28.55 -11.68
N LYS A 176 -32.58 28.14 -10.41
CA LYS A 176 -33.85 27.83 -9.75
C LYS A 176 -33.95 28.40 -8.35
N VAL A 177 -35.17 28.73 -7.95
CA VAL A 177 -35.51 29.03 -6.56
C VAL A 177 -36.05 27.77 -5.90
N GLU A 178 -35.30 27.23 -4.95
CA GLU A 178 -35.72 26.03 -4.20
C GLU A 178 -35.60 26.30 -2.70
N GLY A 179 -36.69 26.09 -1.96
CA GLY A 179 -36.70 26.34 -0.51
C GLY A 179 -36.46 27.80 -0.09
N GLY A 180 -36.60 28.76 -1.02
CA GLY A 180 -36.27 30.17 -0.79
C GLY A 180 -34.80 30.54 -1.03
N ILE A 181 -34.02 29.62 -1.62
CA ILE A 181 -32.62 29.83 -1.99
C ILE A 181 -32.51 29.91 -3.51
N PHE A 182 -31.75 30.88 -4.01
CA PHE A 182 -31.43 31.01 -5.43
C PHE A 182 -30.22 30.13 -5.75
N ASN A 183 -30.43 29.07 -6.52
CA ASN A 183 -29.43 28.05 -6.84
C ASN A 183 -29.05 28.12 -8.33
N ILE A 184 -27.75 28.06 -8.59
CA ILE A 184 -27.15 27.95 -9.91
C ILE A 184 -26.74 26.48 -10.11
N TYR A 185 -27.12 25.88 -11.23
CA TYR A 185 -26.73 24.52 -11.58
C TYR A 185 -25.63 24.56 -12.63
N ILE A 186 -24.45 24.07 -12.25
CA ILE A 186 -23.31 23.92 -13.16
C ILE A 186 -23.49 22.61 -13.92
N PRO A 187 -23.72 22.64 -15.25
CA PRO A 187 -23.89 21.44 -16.04
C PRO A 187 -22.56 20.68 -16.15
N PRO A 188 -22.60 19.35 -16.41
CA PRO A 188 -21.39 18.60 -16.69
C PRO A 188 -20.67 19.09 -17.95
N THR A 189 -19.34 19.24 -17.89
CA THR A 189 -18.52 19.68 -19.03
C THR A 189 -17.37 18.72 -19.32
N ASP A 190 -16.87 18.68 -20.55
CA ASP A 190 -15.76 17.79 -20.97
C ASP A 190 -14.45 18.03 -20.19
N SER A 191 -14.30 19.21 -19.58
CA SER A 191 -13.15 19.52 -18.71
C SER A 191 -13.22 18.85 -17.35
N GLN A 192 -14.41 18.43 -16.90
CA GLN A 192 -14.57 17.79 -15.58
C GLN A 192 -14.03 16.37 -15.58
N ILE A 193 -13.35 15.99 -14.49
CA ILE A 193 -12.80 14.65 -14.31
C ILE A 193 -13.93 13.59 -14.33
N ALA A 194 -15.08 13.87 -13.70
CA ALA A 194 -16.25 12.98 -13.71
C ALA A 194 -16.74 12.64 -15.14
N VAL A 195 -16.78 13.64 -16.03
CA VAL A 195 -17.18 13.45 -17.43
C VAL A 195 -16.15 12.64 -18.19
N GLN A 196 -14.85 12.91 -17.97
CA GLN A 196 -13.76 12.14 -18.58
C GLN A 196 -13.79 10.67 -18.14
N VAL A 197 -14.01 10.39 -16.86
CA VAL A 197 -14.20 9.02 -16.33
C VAL A 197 -15.39 8.35 -16.99
N THR A 198 -16.54 9.03 -17.08
CA THR A 198 -17.75 8.49 -17.71
C THR A 198 -17.50 8.14 -19.18
N ASN A 199 -16.83 9.02 -19.93
CA ASN A 199 -16.45 8.80 -21.32
C ASN A 199 -15.48 7.61 -21.45
N ALA A 200 -14.48 7.51 -20.58
CA ALA A 200 -13.53 6.39 -20.58
C ALA A 200 -14.22 5.04 -20.27
N ILE A 201 -15.17 5.01 -19.33
CA ILE A 201 -16.00 3.83 -19.04
C ILE A 201 -16.79 3.42 -20.29
N HIS A 202 -17.43 4.39 -20.96
CA HIS A 202 -18.22 4.13 -22.17
C HIS A 202 -17.35 3.57 -23.30
N ASN A 203 -16.23 4.24 -23.60
CA ASN A 203 -15.29 3.86 -24.65
C ASN A 203 -14.72 2.45 -24.41
N LEU A 204 -14.30 2.14 -23.19
CA LEU A 204 -13.79 0.81 -22.84
C LEU A 204 -14.88 -0.26 -22.95
N SER A 205 -16.10 0.05 -22.51
CA SER A 205 -17.23 -0.87 -22.59
C SER A 205 -17.60 -1.20 -24.04
N GLU A 206 -17.61 -0.20 -24.92
CA GLU A 206 -17.84 -0.38 -26.36
C GLU A 206 -16.71 -1.19 -27.02
N ALA A 207 -15.45 -0.90 -26.66
CA ALA A 207 -14.30 -1.64 -27.16
C ALA A 207 -14.32 -3.12 -26.74
N ILE A 208 -14.69 -3.41 -25.49
CA ILE A 208 -14.89 -4.78 -24.99
C ILE A 208 -16.04 -5.47 -25.73
N ALA A 209 -17.17 -4.79 -25.92
CA ALA A 209 -18.32 -5.36 -26.64
C ALA A 209 -17.96 -5.69 -28.09
N THR A 210 -17.24 -4.79 -28.76
CA THR A 210 -16.74 -4.98 -30.13
C THR A 210 -15.79 -6.18 -30.21
N ASN A 211 -14.82 -6.27 -29.30
CA ASN A 211 -13.88 -7.39 -29.23
C ASN A 211 -14.60 -8.73 -28.99
N ASN A 212 -15.53 -8.76 -28.04
CA ASN A 212 -16.31 -9.96 -27.71
C ASN A 212 -17.27 -10.40 -28.84
N SER A 213 -17.65 -9.49 -29.73
CA SER A 213 -18.51 -9.78 -30.89
C SER A 213 -17.75 -10.40 -32.07
N GLN A 214 -16.45 -10.11 -32.17
CA GLN A 214 -15.55 -10.80 -33.09
C GLN A 214 -15.40 -12.24 -32.56
N LYS A 215 -15.51 -13.28 -33.40
CA LYS A 215 -15.47 -14.70 -33.01
C LYS A 215 -14.08 -15.15 -32.51
N LEU A 216 -13.53 -14.46 -31.52
CA LEU A 216 -12.28 -14.76 -30.84
C LEU A 216 -12.52 -15.84 -29.80
N THR A 217 -11.52 -16.68 -29.56
CA THR A 217 -11.52 -17.75 -28.55
C THR A 217 -11.61 -17.22 -27.12
N THR A 218 -11.26 -15.96 -26.89
CA THR A 218 -11.19 -15.33 -25.58
C THR A 218 -12.21 -14.19 -25.47
N LYS A 219 -13.04 -14.20 -24.42
CA LYS A 219 -13.95 -13.11 -24.08
C LYS A 219 -13.44 -12.33 -22.88
N TYR A 220 -13.62 -11.02 -22.91
CA TYR A 220 -13.17 -10.11 -21.88
C TYR A 220 -14.34 -9.50 -21.08
N ASN A 221 -14.18 -9.31 -19.78
CA ASN A 221 -15.14 -8.63 -18.91
C ASN A 221 -14.43 -7.73 -17.89
N LEU A 222 -14.91 -6.51 -17.72
CA LEU A 222 -14.39 -5.56 -16.75
C LEU A 222 -14.77 -5.99 -15.32
N ARG A 223 -13.78 -6.06 -14.43
CA ARG A 223 -13.96 -6.32 -13.01
C ARG A 223 -13.34 -5.23 -12.15
N PRO A 224 -13.99 -4.85 -11.04
CA PRO A 224 -13.38 -4.01 -10.03
C PRO A 224 -12.19 -4.74 -9.38
N PHE A 225 -11.22 -3.96 -8.94
CA PHE A 225 -10.07 -4.43 -8.18
C PHE A 225 -9.80 -3.42 -7.06
N VAL A 226 -9.33 -3.91 -5.92
CA VAL A 226 -9.04 -3.04 -4.77
C VAL A 226 -7.75 -2.27 -5.08
N SER A 227 -7.82 -0.94 -5.07
CA SER A 227 -6.64 -0.09 -5.22
C SER A 227 -5.77 -0.13 -3.96
N GLN A 228 -4.59 0.49 -3.98
CA GLN A 228 -3.73 0.55 -2.81
C GLN A 228 -4.41 1.34 -1.69
N ASN A 229 -4.58 0.71 -0.53
CA ASN A 229 -5.18 1.33 0.64
C ASN A 229 -4.28 2.41 1.25
N TYR A 230 -4.89 3.48 1.75
CA TYR A 230 -4.23 4.35 2.72
C TYR A 230 -4.20 3.65 4.08
N TRP A 231 -3.05 3.74 4.74
CA TRP A 231 -2.81 3.14 6.04
C TRP A 231 -2.83 4.21 7.11
N ARG A 232 -3.55 3.95 8.19
CA ARG A 232 -3.50 4.73 9.42
C ARG A 232 -2.61 3.99 10.42
N ALA A 233 -1.77 4.73 11.14
CA ALA A 233 -0.94 4.15 12.19
C ALA A 233 -1.80 3.52 13.28
N ASN A 234 -1.42 2.32 13.76
CA ASN A 234 -2.08 1.74 14.92
C ASN A 234 -1.83 2.62 16.15
N GLU A 235 -2.88 2.85 16.93
CA GLU A 235 -2.78 3.54 18.23
C GLU A 235 -2.00 2.66 19.22
N PRO A 236 -1.26 3.25 20.20
CA PRO A 236 -0.64 2.46 21.27
C PRO A 236 -1.69 1.67 22.03
N ALA A 237 -1.40 0.43 22.40
CA ALA A 237 -2.31 -0.43 23.16
C ALA A 237 -1.80 -0.66 24.58
N ILE A 238 -2.74 -0.78 25.52
CA ILE A 238 -2.46 -1.10 26.92
C ILE A 238 -3.13 -2.43 27.23
N LEU A 239 -2.38 -3.35 27.84
CA LEU A 239 -2.88 -4.52 28.54
C LEU A 239 -2.90 -4.22 30.04
N LEU A 240 -4.05 -4.43 30.67
CA LEU A 240 -4.28 -4.22 32.09
C LEU A 240 -4.52 -5.57 32.76
N THR A 241 -3.82 -5.82 33.87
CA THR A 241 -3.93 -7.04 34.66
C THR A 241 -4.20 -6.69 36.13
N GLY A 242 -4.74 -7.66 36.88
CA GLY A 242 -5.03 -7.53 38.31
C GLY A 242 -6.47 -7.12 38.64
N ASP A 243 -6.77 -6.96 39.94
CA ASP A 243 -8.15 -6.84 40.46
C ASP A 243 -8.97 -5.70 39.82
N ALA A 244 -8.31 -4.60 39.42
CA ALA A 244 -8.98 -3.48 38.78
C ALA A 244 -9.49 -3.82 37.36
N ALA A 245 -8.79 -4.71 36.64
CA ALA A 245 -9.07 -5.10 35.26
C ALA A 245 -9.82 -6.43 35.17
N LYS A 246 -10.37 -6.92 36.29
CA LYS A 246 -11.13 -8.18 36.33
C LYS A 246 -12.36 -8.12 35.43
N ALA A 247 -12.52 -9.10 34.55
CA ALA A 247 -13.68 -9.24 33.68
C ALA A 247 -14.98 -9.36 34.48
N PRO A 248 -16.08 -8.73 34.01
CA PRO A 248 -17.36 -8.84 34.67
C PRO A 248 -17.84 -10.29 34.69
N LEU A 249 -18.39 -10.72 35.83
CA LEU A 249 -18.93 -12.07 36.09
C LEU A 249 -20.07 -12.51 35.15
N ARG A 250 -20.52 -11.64 34.24
CA ARG A 250 -21.63 -11.87 33.30
C ARG A 250 -21.15 -12.39 31.94
N PHE A 251 -19.90 -12.15 31.54
CA PHE A 251 -19.42 -12.44 30.18
C PHE A 251 -18.10 -13.22 30.24
N GLY A 252 -17.93 -14.23 29.37
CA GLY A 252 -16.66 -14.97 29.23
C GLY A 252 -16.35 -15.92 30.38
N GLN A 253 -17.38 -16.46 31.04
CA GLN A 253 -17.26 -17.50 32.08
C GLN A 253 -18.13 -18.69 31.73
N ASP A 254 -18.01 -19.17 30.49
CA ASP A 254 -18.58 -20.46 30.11
C ASP A 254 -18.03 -21.52 31.07
N GLY A 255 -18.86 -22.46 31.50
CA GLY A 255 -18.41 -23.50 32.44
C GLY A 255 -18.35 -23.13 33.93
N ARG A 256 -18.60 -21.89 34.32
CA ARG A 256 -18.56 -21.49 35.74
C ARG A 256 -19.50 -22.34 36.60
N LEU A 257 -18.95 -22.94 37.67
CA LEU A 257 -19.64 -23.86 38.57
C LEU A 257 -19.98 -25.24 37.96
N ASN A 258 -19.39 -25.60 36.81
CA ASN A 258 -19.57 -26.88 36.14
C ASN A 258 -18.20 -27.51 35.80
N GLU A 259 -17.98 -28.78 36.17
CA GLU A 259 -16.68 -29.46 35.97
C GLU A 259 -16.32 -29.70 34.49
N ASN A 260 -17.31 -29.64 33.58
CA ASN A 260 -17.12 -29.94 32.14
C ASN A 260 -17.03 -28.69 31.26
N ASP A 261 -16.89 -27.51 31.85
CA ASP A 261 -16.75 -26.21 31.15
C ASP A 261 -17.93 -25.79 30.23
N TYR A 262 -19.08 -26.48 30.31
CA TYR A 262 -20.29 -26.12 29.55
C TYR A 262 -21.27 -25.25 30.35
N LEU A 263 -21.97 -24.36 29.65
CA LEU A 263 -23.09 -23.56 30.19
C LEU A 263 -24.24 -24.47 30.67
N GLU A 264 -24.72 -24.23 31.89
CA GLU A 264 -25.91 -24.92 32.42
C GLU A 264 -27.17 -24.37 31.76
N CYS A 265 -27.82 -25.18 30.91
CA CYS A 265 -29.10 -24.84 30.28
C CYS A 265 -30.26 -25.58 30.95
N GLN A 266 -31.32 -24.86 31.33
CA GLN A 266 -32.56 -25.46 31.80
C GLN A 266 -33.69 -25.25 30.78
N PRO A 267 -34.25 -26.32 30.18
CA PRO A 267 -35.37 -26.18 29.27
C PRO A 267 -36.63 -25.77 30.04
N LEU A 268 -37.24 -24.66 29.63
CA LEU A 268 -38.54 -24.23 30.14
C LEU A 268 -39.63 -24.66 29.15
N ASP A 269 -40.58 -25.45 29.63
CA ASP A 269 -41.78 -25.83 28.88
C ASP A 269 -42.78 -24.66 28.91
N PHE A 270 -42.63 -23.76 27.92
CA PHE A 270 -43.44 -22.55 27.76
C PHE A 270 -43.77 -22.31 26.28
N ASP A 271 -45.03 -22.02 25.98
CA ASP A 271 -45.48 -21.69 24.63
C ASP A 271 -45.11 -20.24 24.24
N VAL A 272 -44.03 -20.11 23.48
CA VAL A 272 -43.45 -18.83 23.01
C VAL A 272 -44.46 -18.00 22.20
N GLU A 273 -45.43 -18.63 21.53
CA GLU A 273 -46.45 -17.90 20.76
C GLU A 273 -47.38 -17.07 21.67
N THR A 274 -47.45 -17.40 22.97
CA THR A 274 -48.31 -16.75 23.95
C THR A 274 -47.56 -15.82 24.92
N ILE A 275 -46.28 -15.53 24.67
CA ILE A 275 -45.39 -14.81 25.62
C ILE A 275 -45.98 -13.46 26.08
N ILE A 276 -46.57 -12.69 25.16
CA ILE A 276 -47.08 -11.35 25.45
C ILE A 276 -48.26 -11.41 26.44
N ASP A 277 -49.11 -12.44 26.31
CA ASP A 277 -50.31 -12.61 27.12
C ASP A 277 -50.04 -13.32 28.45
N ASN A 278 -48.94 -14.10 28.54
CA ASN A 278 -48.60 -14.97 29.67
C ASN A 278 -47.28 -14.60 30.37
N LEU A 279 -46.79 -13.36 30.23
CA LEU A 279 -45.56 -12.85 30.85
C LEU A 279 -45.41 -13.18 32.35
N LYS A 280 -46.51 -13.10 33.13
CA LYS A 280 -46.49 -13.44 34.57
C LYS A 280 -46.23 -14.91 34.84
N GLN A 281 -46.73 -15.81 34.00
CA GLN A 281 -46.52 -17.24 34.15
C GLN A 281 -45.08 -17.61 33.80
N LEU A 282 -44.54 -17.02 32.72
CA LEU A 282 -43.12 -17.18 32.37
C LEU A 282 -42.22 -16.66 33.50
N GLN A 283 -42.51 -15.47 34.04
CA GLN A 283 -41.76 -14.91 35.15
C GLN A 283 -41.82 -15.80 36.40
N GLY A 284 -42.99 -16.35 36.74
CA GLY A 284 -43.11 -17.29 37.85
C GLY A 284 -42.38 -18.62 37.63
N GLN A 285 -42.31 -19.12 36.39
CA GLN A 285 -41.49 -20.29 36.06
C GLN A 285 -40.00 -19.99 36.21
N ILE A 286 -39.54 -18.81 35.81
CA ILE A 286 -38.15 -18.35 36.00
C ILE A 286 -37.85 -18.21 37.50
N ASP A 287 -38.69 -17.51 38.26
CA ASP A 287 -38.47 -17.30 39.71
C ASP A 287 -38.36 -18.62 40.50
N ASN A 288 -39.06 -19.68 40.07
CA ASN A 288 -38.97 -21.01 40.67
C ASN A 288 -37.62 -21.72 40.42
N LEU A 289 -36.81 -21.25 39.47
CA LEU A 289 -35.47 -21.78 39.23
C LEU A 289 -34.42 -21.16 40.17
N GLN A 290 -34.80 -20.16 40.98
CA GLN A 290 -33.87 -19.48 41.88
C GLN A 290 -33.33 -20.46 42.95
N PRO A 291 -32.00 -20.56 43.14
CA PRO A 291 -31.40 -21.49 44.09
C PRO A 291 -31.73 -21.16 45.55
N GLU A 292 -31.92 -22.19 46.38
CA GLU A 292 -32.16 -22.03 47.82
C GLU A 292 -30.90 -21.51 48.57
N GLY A 293 -31.07 -20.51 49.44
CA GLY A 293 -30.06 -20.12 50.44
C GLY A 293 -28.87 -19.30 49.96
N ASN A 294 -29.05 -18.35 49.02
CA ASN A 294 -27.99 -17.48 48.47
C ASN A 294 -26.82 -18.22 47.80
N ARG A 295 -26.99 -19.49 47.38
CA ARG A 295 -26.01 -20.16 46.51
C ARG A 295 -26.01 -19.48 45.14
N GLU A 296 -24.83 -19.16 44.62
CA GLU A 296 -24.71 -18.63 43.25
C GLU A 296 -25.10 -19.72 42.24
N SER A 297 -25.81 -19.32 41.18
CA SER A 297 -26.09 -20.16 40.00
C SER A 297 -25.89 -19.31 38.73
N ILE A 298 -25.64 -19.95 37.58
CA ILE A 298 -25.29 -19.23 36.35
C ILE A 298 -26.40 -18.27 35.86
N ASN A 299 -27.66 -18.53 36.27
CA ASN A 299 -28.84 -17.76 35.86
C ASN A 299 -29.40 -16.84 36.98
N PHE A 300 -28.96 -16.98 38.22
CA PHE A 300 -29.40 -16.15 39.36
C PHE A 300 -28.20 -15.64 40.15
N ILE A 301 -27.92 -14.35 39.98
CA ILE A 301 -26.87 -13.65 40.72
C ILE A 301 -27.54 -12.64 41.64
N THR A 302 -27.35 -12.80 42.95
CA THR A 302 -27.84 -11.85 43.95
C THR A 302 -26.70 -10.93 44.36
N TRP A 303 -26.79 -9.65 43.99
CA TRP A 303 -25.80 -8.65 44.39
C TRP A 303 -26.16 -8.05 45.75
N ASN A 304 -25.34 -8.32 46.76
CA ASN A 304 -25.47 -7.69 48.09
C ASN A 304 -24.78 -6.31 48.15
N GLU A 305 -23.84 -6.07 47.23
CA GLU A 305 -23.11 -4.82 47.03
C GLU A 305 -23.01 -4.56 45.52
N GLN A 306 -22.75 -3.30 45.14
CA GLN A 306 -22.65 -2.94 43.73
C GLN A 306 -21.38 -3.56 43.12
N PRO A 307 -21.51 -4.39 42.07
CA PRO A 307 -20.36 -5.12 41.53
C PRO A 307 -19.48 -4.22 40.66
N TRP A 308 -18.17 -4.43 40.74
CA TRP A 308 -17.19 -3.79 39.87
C TRP A 308 -17.17 -4.48 38.50
N ASN A 309 -17.60 -3.76 37.46
CA ASN A 309 -17.68 -4.25 36.07
C ASN A 309 -17.02 -3.25 35.11
N PRO A 310 -15.68 -3.24 35.00
CA PRO A 310 -14.97 -2.29 34.16
C PRO A 310 -15.32 -2.55 32.69
N PHE A 311 -15.73 -1.50 31.98
CA PHE A 311 -16.08 -1.58 30.55
C PHE A 311 -15.40 -0.51 29.71
N ALA A 312 -14.74 0.45 30.36
CA ALA A 312 -14.02 1.51 29.69
C ALA A 312 -12.92 2.08 30.58
N PHE A 313 -12.02 2.82 29.96
CA PHE A 313 -11.02 3.60 30.66
C PHE A 313 -10.90 4.98 30.05
N HIS A 314 -10.53 5.93 30.91
CA HIS A 314 -10.06 7.23 30.48
C HIS A 314 -8.56 7.27 30.69
N TRP A 315 -7.87 7.89 29.73
CA TRP A 315 -6.43 8.00 29.75
C TRP A 315 -6.03 9.46 29.61
N SER A 316 -4.90 9.79 30.22
CA SER A 316 -4.20 11.04 30.05
C SER A 316 -2.73 10.72 29.83
N VAL A 317 -2.21 11.07 28.66
CA VAL A 317 -0.82 10.84 28.30
C VAL A 317 -0.13 12.16 28.04
N PHE A 318 1.13 12.26 28.44
CA PHE A 318 2.01 13.36 28.07
C PHE A 318 2.88 12.93 26.90
N PHE A 319 2.93 13.73 25.84
CA PHE A 319 3.67 13.41 24.62
C PHE A 319 4.94 14.26 24.50
N TYR A 320 6.09 13.59 24.36
CA TYR A 320 7.41 14.19 24.16
C TYR A 320 7.80 14.04 22.68
N PRO A 321 7.47 15.02 21.81
CA PRO A 321 7.79 14.92 20.39
C PRO A 321 9.31 14.92 20.16
N CYS A 322 9.75 14.15 19.17
CA CYS A 322 11.10 14.25 18.63
C CYS A 322 11.14 15.39 17.59
N ARG A 323 11.37 16.61 18.07
CA ARG A 323 11.46 17.87 17.29
C ARG A 323 12.45 18.81 17.95
N ASP A 324 12.94 19.79 17.18
CA ASP A 324 13.80 20.83 17.72
C ASP A 324 13.00 21.90 18.46
N ALA A 325 13.57 22.44 19.55
CA ALA A 325 13.00 23.55 20.31
C ALA A 325 14.06 24.61 20.58
N VAL A 326 13.71 25.88 20.42
CA VAL A 326 14.57 27.03 20.72
C VAL A 326 13.87 27.94 21.71
N SER A 327 14.50 28.19 22.86
CA SER A 327 13.92 29.00 23.95
C SER A 327 12.55 28.53 24.45
N GLY A 328 12.24 27.23 24.32
CA GLY A 328 10.95 26.64 24.72
C GLY A 328 9.89 26.62 23.62
N GLU A 329 10.15 27.21 22.45
CA GLU A 329 9.24 27.18 21.30
C GLU A 329 9.63 26.06 20.33
N VAL A 330 8.66 25.23 19.95
CA VAL A 330 8.84 24.13 18.99
C VAL A 330 9.07 24.71 17.59
N GLN A 331 10.12 24.25 16.93
CA GLN A 331 10.47 24.67 15.57
C GLN A 331 9.82 23.78 14.51
N ASP A 332 9.75 24.27 13.28
CA ASP A 332 9.34 23.50 12.10
C ASP A 332 10.15 22.21 11.95
N TYR A 333 9.59 21.22 11.27
CA TYR A 333 10.28 19.96 11.02
C TYR A 333 11.51 20.17 10.14
N HIS A 334 12.67 19.70 10.62
CA HIS A 334 13.87 19.63 9.79
C HIS A 334 13.72 18.51 8.74
N PRO A 335 14.14 18.69 7.47
CA PRO A 335 14.02 17.65 6.44
C PRO A 335 14.63 16.30 6.82
N ASN A 336 15.71 16.29 7.61
CA ASN A 336 16.36 15.07 8.08
C ASN A 336 15.86 14.59 9.45
N GLN A 337 14.73 15.10 9.99
CA GLN A 337 14.27 14.78 11.35
C GLN A 337 14.22 13.27 11.66
N ILE A 338 13.78 12.45 10.69
CA ILE A 338 13.76 10.99 10.83
C ILE A 338 15.16 10.41 10.66
N LEU A 339 15.87 10.76 9.59
CA LEU A 339 17.18 10.21 9.25
C LEU A 339 18.25 10.51 10.32
N ASP A 340 18.16 11.65 11.01
CA ASP A 340 19.13 12.05 12.04
C ASP A 340 18.91 11.32 13.37
N ASN A 341 17.68 10.86 13.64
CA ASN A 341 17.28 10.33 14.95
C ASN A 341 16.96 8.83 14.95
N TYR A 342 16.56 8.27 13.81
CA TYR A 342 16.13 6.88 13.67
C TYR A 342 16.94 6.15 12.58
N SER A 343 17.01 4.81 12.65
CA SER A 343 17.59 3.95 11.62
C SER A 343 16.67 2.77 11.25
N LEU A 344 16.76 2.34 9.99
CA LEU A 344 16.03 1.20 9.44
C LEU A 344 17.01 0.05 9.16
N GLU A 345 17.27 -0.77 10.17
CA GLU A 345 18.25 -1.86 10.10
C GLU A 345 17.84 -2.98 9.12
N PRO A 346 18.78 -3.81 8.60
CA PRO A 346 18.45 -4.95 7.74
C PRO A 346 17.42 -5.87 8.40
N ASN A 347 16.46 -6.41 7.64
CA ASN A 347 15.35 -7.22 8.14
C ASN A 347 14.43 -6.54 9.17
N ALA A 348 14.65 -5.25 9.48
CA ALA A 348 13.73 -4.48 10.31
C ALA A 348 12.55 -3.96 9.46
N ILE A 349 11.33 -4.12 10.00
CA ILE A 349 10.10 -3.56 9.44
C ILE A 349 9.87 -2.14 9.95
N ASP A 350 10.41 -1.79 11.13
CA ASP A 350 10.19 -0.53 11.82
C ASP A 350 11.49 0.26 11.99
N LEU A 351 11.37 1.59 11.95
CA LEU A 351 12.42 2.51 12.37
C LEU A 351 12.65 2.41 13.89
N GLN A 352 13.93 2.29 14.29
CA GLN A 352 14.36 2.29 15.68
C GLN A 352 15.11 3.58 16.02
N LEU A 353 14.95 4.05 17.25
CA LEU A 353 15.68 5.23 17.73
C LEU A 353 17.17 4.90 17.81
N LYS A 354 18.02 5.78 17.28
CA LYS A 354 19.48 5.65 17.43
C LYS A 354 19.89 5.88 18.88
N ALA A 355 20.88 5.12 19.36
CA ALA A 355 21.37 5.25 20.72
C ALA A 355 21.78 6.71 21.07
N GLY A 356 21.24 7.24 22.17
CA GLY A 356 21.53 8.60 22.67
C GLY A 356 20.65 9.71 22.08
N LYS A 357 19.74 9.39 21.15
CA LYS A 357 18.83 10.36 20.51
C LYS A 357 17.56 10.64 21.32
N GLU A 358 17.43 10.10 22.51
CA GLU A 358 16.41 10.48 23.50
C GLU A 358 16.55 11.95 23.92
N SER A 359 17.77 12.50 23.81
CA SER A 359 18.06 13.93 24.02
C SER A 359 17.40 14.86 23.00
N SER A 360 16.92 14.33 21.87
CA SER A 360 16.19 15.08 20.85
C SER A 360 14.68 15.16 21.14
N PHE A 361 14.23 14.73 22.31
CA PHE A 361 12.83 14.85 22.73
C PHE A 361 12.61 16.15 23.50
N ILE A 362 11.52 16.84 23.18
CA ILE A 362 11.15 18.09 23.87
C ILE A 362 10.54 17.75 25.23
N GLU A 363 11.04 18.37 26.31
CA GLU A 363 10.53 18.15 27.67
C GLU A 363 9.14 18.79 27.92
N SER A 364 8.85 19.91 27.24
CA SER A 364 7.58 20.65 27.31
C SER A 364 6.58 20.20 26.24
N GLY A 365 6.09 18.98 26.38
CA GLY A 365 5.07 18.36 25.52
C GLY A 365 3.62 18.75 25.82
N ASN A 366 2.70 18.21 25.01
CA ASN A 366 1.25 18.34 25.22
C ASN A 366 0.70 17.19 26.06
N THR A 367 -0.33 17.48 26.84
CA THR A 367 -1.16 16.46 27.48
C THR A 367 -2.38 16.17 26.62
N TYR A 368 -2.52 14.91 26.22
CA TYR A 368 -3.70 14.43 25.52
C TYR A 368 -4.53 13.54 26.44
N SER A 369 -5.84 13.56 26.24
CA SER A 369 -6.75 12.71 26.98
C SER A 369 -7.87 12.19 26.11
N GLY A 370 -8.42 11.06 26.49
CA GLY A 370 -9.49 10.41 25.75
C GLY A 370 -10.11 9.27 26.53
N PHE A 371 -11.03 8.60 25.86
CA PHE A 371 -11.83 7.52 26.42
C PHE A 371 -11.82 6.34 25.46
N SER A 372 -11.76 5.12 26.00
CA SER A 372 -11.69 3.90 25.21
C SER A 372 -12.45 2.77 25.91
N LEU A 373 -13.14 1.94 25.13
CA LEU A 373 -13.98 0.85 25.64
C LEU A 373 -13.12 -0.40 25.86
N LEU A 374 -13.15 -1.01 27.03
CA LEU A 374 -12.38 -2.21 27.34
C LEU A 374 -13.07 -3.47 26.82
N SER A 375 -12.25 -4.43 26.38
CA SER A 375 -12.69 -5.78 26.03
C SER A 375 -11.86 -6.82 26.79
N PRO A 376 -12.50 -7.88 27.35
CA PRO A 376 -11.79 -9.03 27.89
C PRO A 376 -11.35 -10.03 26.82
N SER A 377 -11.76 -9.87 25.55
CA SER A 377 -11.50 -10.85 24.47
C SER A 377 -10.01 -11.10 24.19
N VAL A 378 -9.15 -10.12 24.49
CA VAL A 378 -7.71 -10.21 24.18
C VAL A 378 -7.04 -11.38 24.90
N GLY A 379 -7.51 -11.76 26.09
CA GLY A 379 -6.97 -12.93 26.77
C GLY A 379 -7.18 -14.21 25.98
N SER A 380 -8.41 -14.42 25.49
CA SER A 380 -8.75 -15.55 24.62
C SER A 380 -8.00 -15.50 23.29
N ASP A 381 -7.95 -14.34 22.64
CA ASP A 381 -7.25 -14.18 21.35
C ASP A 381 -5.75 -14.47 21.47
N LEU A 382 -5.12 -14.04 22.57
CA LEU A 382 -3.70 -14.32 22.83
C LEU A 382 -3.47 -15.81 23.09
N LYS A 383 -4.34 -16.46 23.88
CA LYS A 383 -4.27 -17.91 24.13
C LYS A 383 -4.38 -18.70 22.81
N GLU A 384 -5.33 -18.37 21.95
CA GLU A 384 -5.49 -19.02 20.64
C GLU A 384 -4.27 -18.85 19.74
N ARG A 385 -3.67 -17.65 19.71
CA ARG A 385 -2.44 -17.40 18.93
C ARG A 385 -1.24 -18.20 19.44
N ILE A 386 -1.11 -18.34 20.76
CA ILE A 386 -0.05 -19.17 21.36
C ILE A 386 -0.27 -20.64 21.01
N ILE A 387 -1.51 -21.14 21.10
CA ILE A 387 -1.85 -22.51 20.68
C ILE A 387 -1.48 -22.74 19.22
N TYR A 388 -1.87 -21.81 18.32
CA TYR A 388 -1.54 -21.91 16.90
C TYR A 388 -0.03 -21.99 16.67
N TYR A 389 0.75 -21.11 17.31
CA TYR A 389 2.20 -21.11 17.21
C TYR A 389 2.82 -22.43 17.69
N LEU A 390 2.41 -22.94 18.86
CA LEU A 390 2.90 -24.20 19.40
C LEU A 390 2.47 -25.40 18.55
N ASN A 391 1.28 -25.35 17.95
CA ASN A 391 0.79 -26.40 17.04
C ASN A 391 1.65 -26.51 15.78
N GLU A 392 2.14 -25.39 15.24
CA GLU A 392 2.99 -25.39 14.04
C GLU A 392 4.45 -25.71 14.37
N GLU A 393 5.02 -25.13 15.42
CA GLU A 393 6.47 -25.20 15.69
C GLU A 393 6.87 -26.34 16.64
N LEU A 394 6.04 -26.70 17.62
CA LEU A 394 6.38 -27.66 18.67
C LEU A 394 5.75 -29.04 18.43
N LEU A 395 4.46 -29.07 18.09
CA LEU A 395 3.68 -30.31 18.02
C LEU A 395 4.19 -31.33 16.99
N PRO A 396 4.67 -30.93 15.78
CA PRO A 396 5.22 -31.88 14.82
C PRO A 396 6.46 -32.63 15.36
N ASN A 397 7.29 -31.93 16.13
CA ASN A 397 8.47 -32.53 16.78
C ASN A 397 8.07 -33.50 17.89
N TYR A 398 7.08 -33.14 18.71
CA TYR A 398 6.54 -34.01 19.74
C TYR A 398 5.93 -35.30 19.14
N TYR A 399 5.14 -35.17 18.07
CA TYR A 399 4.54 -36.32 17.38
C TYR A 399 5.58 -37.26 16.80
N PHE A 400 6.66 -36.72 16.23
CA PHE A 400 7.78 -37.50 15.72
C PHE A 400 8.54 -38.21 16.85
N GLY A 401 8.88 -37.49 17.93
CA GLY A 401 9.63 -38.02 19.06
C GLY A 401 8.90 -39.12 19.84
N ASN A 402 7.57 -39.01 19.97
CA ASN A 402 6.75 -39.94 20.75
C ASN A 402 5.95 -40.96 19.90
N SER A 403 6.11 -40.92 18.57
CA SER A 403 5.43 -41.84 17.62
C SER A 403 3.89 -41.85 17.76
N ILE A 404 3.28 -40.67 17.83
CA ILE A 404 1.83 -40.51 18.00
C ILE A 404 1.08 -40.90 16.70
N PRO A 405 0.04 -41.77 16.76
CA PRO A 405 -0.75 -42.18 15.59
C PRO A 405 -1.50 -41.02 14.95
N GLU A 406 -1.64 -41.04 13.61
CA GLU A 406 -2.36 -39.99 12.86
C GLU A 406 -3.83 -39.82 13.29
N ALA A 407 -4.46 -40.90 13.76
CA ALA A 407 -5.84 -40.89 14.24
C ALA A 407 -6.02 -40.09 15.54
N ASP A 408 -4.94 -39.93 16.32
CA ASP A 408 -4.95 -39.24 17.61
C ASP A 408 -4.52 -37.77 17.48
N LYS A 409 -4.07 -37.33 16.29
CA LYS A 409 -3.68 -35.94 16.02
C LYS A 409 -4.92 -35.06 15.80
N THR A 410 -5.54 -34.64 16.89
CA THR A 410 -6.69 -33.73 16.89
C THR A 410 -6.27 -32.26 17.00
N SER A 411 -7.17 -31.32 16.68
CA SER A 411 -6.92 -29.88 16.87
C SER A 411 -6.68 -29.50 18.33
N ASP A 412 -7.25 -30.28 19.25
CA ASP A 412 -7.28 -29.97 20.68
C ASP A 412 -6.19 -30.73 21.45
N TYR A 413 -5.40 -31.57 20.76
CA TYR A 413 -4.39 -32.45 21.36
C TYR A 413 -3.40 -31.71 22.27
N LEU A 414 -2.94 -30.53 21.84
CA LEU A 414 -2.02 -29.72 22.63
C LEU A 414 -2.64 -29.28 23.96
N THR A 415 -3.92 -28.92 23.95
CA THR A 415 -4.64 -28.47 25.15
C THR A 415 -4.90 -29.66 26.08
N ASP A 416 -5.31 -30.80 25.54
CA ASP A 416 -5.61 -32.01 26.32
C ASP A 416 -4.36 -32.63 26.98
N HIS A 417 -3.18 -32.47 26.35
CA HIS A 417 -1.91 -33.07 26.79
C HIS A 417 -0.83 -32.05 27.16
N PHE A 418 -1.21 -30.80 27.46
CA PHE A 418 -0.29 -29.68 27.63
C PHE A 418 0.88 -29.97 28.58
N GLN A 419 0.57 -30.50 29.78
CA GLN A 419 1.58 -30.80 30.81
C GLN A 419 2.60 -31.84 30.32
N GLU A 420 2.15 -32.89 29.61
CA GLU A 420 3.03 -33.92 29.07
C GLU A 420 3.96 -33.37 27.98
N ILE A 421 3.44 -32.48 27.13
CA ILE A 421 4.19 -31.85 26.03
C ILE A 421 5.24 -30.88 26.59
N ARG A 422 4.87 -30.06 27.58
CA ARG A 422 5.78 -29.12 28.24
C ARG A 422 6.93 -29.87 28.93
N ASP A 423 6.60 -30.87 29.74
CA ASP A 423 7.60 -31.64 30.48
C ASP A 423 8.54 -32.40 29.53
N TRP A 424 8.01 -32.91 28.40
CA TRP A 424 8.82 -33.48 27.32
C TRP A 424 9.79 -32.46 26.72
N TYR A 425 9.31 -31.26 26.36
CA TYR A 425 10.16 -30.23 25.76
C TYR A 425 11.28 -29.81 26.72
N TYR A 426 10.97 -29.66 28.01
CA TYR A 426 11.95 -29.29 29.03
C TYR A 426 13.01 -30.38 29.22
N ALA A 427 12.61 -31.65 29.20
CA ALA A 427 13.53 -32.78 29.31
C ALA A 427 14.44 -32.92 28.07
N GLU A 428 13.89 -32.73 26.87
CA GLU A 428 14.62 -32.88 25.59
C GLU A 428 15.66 -31.76 25.40
N THR A 429 15.29 -30.52 25.74
CA THR A 429 16.16 -29.34 25.55
C THR A 429 17.03 -29.02 26.76
N GLY A 430 16.68 -29.54 27.94
CA GLY A 430 17.29 -29.16 29.21
C GLY A 430 17.07 -27.70 29.60
N ILE A 431 16.12 -27.00 28.96
CA ILE A 431 15.89 -25.55 29.15
C ILE A 431 15.46 -25.22 30.58
N GLY A 432 14.73 -26.11 31.24
CA GLY A 432 14.25 -25.92 32.63
C GLY A 432 15.36 -25.79 33.68
N ASP A 433 16.55 -26.33 33.42
CA ASP A 433 17.71 -26.26 34.32
C ASP A 433 18.66 -25.10 33.99
N LYS A 434 18.40 -24.35 32.91
CA LYS A 434 19.24 -23.23 32.48
C LYS A 434 18.94 -21.95 33.29
N PRO A 435 19.88 -20.98 33.35
CA PRO A 435 19.60 -19.66 33.92
C PRO A 435 18.45 -18.97 33.22
N GLU A 436 17.70 -18.15 33.96
CA GLU A 436 16.53 -17.40 33.46
C GLU A 436 16.85 -16.58 32.19
N GLU A 437 18.04 -15.97 32.13
CA GLU A 437 18.52 -15.22 30.95
C GLU A 437 18.59 -16.07 29.68
N GLU A 438 18.89 -17.37 29.78
CA GLU A 438 18.92 -18.28 28.64
C GLU A 438 17.53 -18.83 28.31
N GLN A 439 16.67 -18.99 29.33
CA GLN A 439 15.29 -19.46 29.17
C GLN A 439 14.45 -18.46 28.38
N VAL A 440 14.55 -17.17 28.70
CA VAL A 440 13.78 -16.11 28.02
C VAL A 440 14.20 -15.85 26.57
N GLN A 441 15.33 -16.43 26.13
CA GLN A 441 15.79 -16.37 24.73
C GLN A 441 15.21 -17.52 23.89
N ASP A 442 14.61 -18.53 24.50
CA ASP A 442 13.95 -19.63 23.81
C ASP A 442 12.46 -19.27 23.56
N PRO A 443 12.04 -19.08 22.30
CA PRO A 443 10.68 -18.64 21.99
C PRO A 443 9.61 -19.70 22.32
N ILE A 444 9.95 -20.99 22.25
CA ILE A 444 9.02 -22.09 22.57
C ILE A 444 8.84 -22.16 24.09
N PHE A 445 9.92 -22.02 24.86
CA PHE A 445 9.83 -21.93 26.32
C PHE A 445 8.92 -20.77 26.75
N VAL A 446 9.14 -19.57 26.19
CA VAL A 446 8.34 -18.38 26.50
C VAL A 446 6.86 -18.59 26.12
N ALA A 447 6.57 -19.23 24.98
CA ALA A 447 5.21 -19.53 24.56
C ALA A 447 4.52 -20.55 25.47
N LEU A 448 5.22 -21.61 25.91
CA LEU A 448 4.69 -22.58 26.88
C LEU A 448 4.41 -21.93 28.23
N TRP A 449 5.34 -21.14 28.75
CA TRP A 449 5.16 -20.40 30.00
C TRP A 449 3.99 -19.41 29.91
N ALA A 450 3.91 -18.65 28.83
CA ALA A 450 2.81 -17.70 28.61
C ALA A 450 1.45 -18.42 28.52
N TYR A 451 1.36 -19.59 27.88
CA TYR A 451 0.11 -20.36 27.84
C TYR A 451 -0.39 -20.73 29.25
N GLU A 452 0.51 -21.21 30.10
CA GLU A 452 0.18 -21.61 31.48
C GLU A 452 -0.28 -20.41 32.32
N GLU A 453 0.43 -19.28 32.25
CA GLU A 453 0.03 -18.05 32.95
C GLU A 453 -1.33 -17.52 32.45
N MET A 454 -1.62 -17.66 31.16
CA MET A 454 -2.87 -17.21 30.55
C MET A 454 -4.12 -17.97 31.00
N GLU A 455 -3.99 -19.14 31.64
CA GLU A 455 -5.15 -19.86 32.20
C GLU A 455 -5.78 -19.12 33.37
N ASP A 456 -4.95 -18.49 34.21
CA ASP A 456 -5.40 -17.77 35.40
C ASP A 456 -5.38 -16.23 35.22
N LEU A 457 -4.68 -15.73 34.19
CA LEU A 457 -4.49 -14.30 34.00
C LEU A 457 -5.80 -13.59 33.61
N GLN A 458 -6.33 -12.81 34.54
CA GLN A 458 -7.41 -11.86 34.25
C GLN A 458 -6.83 -10.59 33.65
N CYS A 459 -7.12 -10.38 32.36
CA CYS A 459 -6.64 -9.21 31.64
C CYS A 459 -7.73 -8.55 30.78
N MET A 460 -7.57 -7.25 30.58
CA MET A 460 -8.30 -6.48 29.58
C MET A 460 -7.30 -5.69 28.76
N ALA A 461 -7.51 -5.59 27.47
CA ALA A 461 -6.68 -4.76 26.62
C ALA A 461 -7.52 -3.90 25.70
N GLN A 462 -6.98 -2.72 25.42
CA GLN A 462 -7.53 -1.83 24.41
C GLN A 462 -6.49 -0.77 24.01
N CYS A 463 -6.65 -0.27 22.80
CA CYS A 463 -5.92 0.89 22.30
C CYS A 463 -6.24 2.17 23.06
N ILE A 464 -5.26 3.06 23.19
CA ILE A 464 -5.41 4.46 23.60
C ILE A 464 -6.03 5.21 22.40
N GLY A 465 -7.33 5.01 22.20
CA GLY A 465 -8.03 5.37 20.97
C GLY A 465 -8.10 6.88 20.73
N GLY A 466 -7.71 7.33 19.54
CA GLY A 466 -7.77 8.73 19.13
C GLY A 466 -6.47 9.51 19.26
N VAL A 467 -5.38 8.90 19.73
CA VAL A 467 -4.08 9.57 19.88
C VAL A 467 -3.61 10.19 18.56
N ASN A 468 -3.63 9.45 17.44
CA ASN A 468 -3.21 10.01 16.16
C ASN A 468 -4.06 11.23 15.73
N ASP A 469 -5.38 11.21 15.96
CA ASP A 469 -6.23 12.37 15.64
C ASP A 469 -5.87 13.57 16.55
N THR A 470 -5.65 13.32 17.85
CA THR A 470 -5.28 14.38 18.81
C THR A 470 -3.91 15.02 18.51
N LEU A 471 -2.98 14.27 17.92
CA LEU A 471 -1.70 14.82 17.44
C LEU A 471 -1.89 15.82 16.30
N LEU A 472 -2.98 15.70 15.53
CA LEU A 472 -3.42 16.67 14.53
C LEU A 472 -4.32 17.77 15.12
N LEU A 473 -4.38 17.87 16.46
CA LEU A 473 -5.25 18.78 17.21
C LEU A 473 -6.74 18.62 16.88
N ALA A 474 -7.16 17.45 16.42
CA ALA A 474 -8.53 17.14 16.04
C ALA A 474 -9.05 15.95 16.83
N GLN A 475 -10.21 16.10 17.47
CA GLN A 475 -10.88 15.00 18.17
C GLN A 475 -12.23 14.72 17.50
N PRO A 476 -12.46 13.51 16.93
CA PRO A 476 -13.76 13.15 16.41
C PRO A 476 -14.81 13.23 17.53
N THR A 477 -15.92 13.90 17.27
CA THR A 477 -17.04 13.95 18.21
C THR A 477 -18.35 14.13 17.44
N LEU A 478 -19.45 13.65 18.03
CA LEU A 478 -20.78 14.01 17.54
C LEU A 478 -20.99 15.51 17.77
N GLN A 479 -21.33 16.24 16.71
CA GLN A 479 -21.64 17.67 16.76
C GLN A 479 -22.97 17.93 16.04
N LEU A 480 -23.58 19.06 16.40
CA LEU A 480 -24.75 19.57 15.70
C LEU A 480 -24.34 20.10 14.32
N GLU A 481 -25.30 20.23 13.41
CA GLU A 481 -25.04 20.87 12.12
C GLU A 481 -24.48 22.29 12.30
N VAL A 482 -23.69 22.76 11.33
CA VAL A 482 -23.17 24.13 11.31
C VAL A 482 -24.34 25.11 11.24
N ASP A 483 -24.57 25.82 12.34
CA ASP A 483 -25.57 26.88 12.45
C ASP A 483 -25.19 27.84 13.60
N ASP A 484 -25.65 29.08 13.51
CA ASP A 484 -25.66 30.02 14.64
C ASP A 484 -27.12 30.37 14.97
N PRO A 485 -27.75 29.66 15.93
CA PRO A 485 -29.14 29.91 16.28
C PRO A 485 -29.34 31.25 17.01
N LEU A 486 -28.28 31.92 17.44
CA LEU A 486 -28.33 33.17 18.19
C LEU A 486 -28.25 34.40 17.29
N THR A 487 -27.74 34.26 16.06
CA THR A 487 -27.66 35.39 15.13
C THR A 487 -29.05 35.80 14.61
N ASN A 488 -29.28 37.11 14.59
CA ASN A 488 -30.44 37.72 13.92
C ASN A 488 -30.05 38.40 12.60
N ASP A 489 -28.78 38.33 12.21
CA ASP A 489 -28.28 38.87 10.96
C ASP A 489 -28.62 37.92 9.79
N PRO A 490 -29.47 38.33 8.82
CA PRO A 490 -29.79 37.50 7.67
C PRO A 490 -28.56 37.12 6.83
N VAL A 491 -27.53 37.97 6.80
CA VAL A 491 -26.27 37.75 6.06
C VAL A 491 -25.49 36.59 6.70
N ALA A 492 -25.33 36.62 8.02
CA ALA A 492 -24.69 35.54 8.78
C ALA A 492 -25.44 34.21 8.62
N LYS A 493 -26.78 34.21 8.65
CA LYS A 493 -27.58 32.99 8.44
C LYS A 493 -27.33 32.34 7.10
N ILE A 494 -27.34 33.13 6.02
CA ILE A 494 -27.04 32.63 4.67
C ILE A 494 -25.62 32.08 4.63
N PHE A 495 -24.65 32.77 5.23
CA PHE A 495 -23.28 32.29 5.30
C PHE A 495 -23.16 30.92 5.99
N HIS A 496 -23.75 30.76 7.19
CA HIS A 496 -23.74 29.47 7.90
C HIS A 496 -24.43 28.38 7.09
N GLU A 497 -25.53 28.70 6.41
CA GLU A 497 -26.20 27.79 5.50
C GLU A 497 -25.30 27.39 4.31
N GLN A 498 -24.62 28.34 3.67
CA GLN A 498 -23.69 28.04 2.57
C GLN A 498 -22.50 27.18 3.02
N VAL A 499 -21.97 27.42 4.23
CA VAL A 499 -20.94 26.58 4.85
C VAL A 499 -21.48 25.16 5.06
N ARG A 500 -22.63 25.02 5.73
CA ARG A 500 -23.29 23.74 6.00
C ARG A 500 -23.53 22.93 4.72
N TRP A 501 -24.10 23.55 3.69
CA TRP A 501 -24.39 22.89 2.42
C TRP A 501 -23.13 22.43 1.71
N THR A 502 -22.06 23.24 1.72
CA THR A 502 -20.80 22.90 1.04
C THR A 502 -20.01 21.81 1.80
N LEU A 503 -20.15 21.75 3.13
CA LEU A 503 -19.60 20.67 3.96
C LEU A 503 -20.28 19.31 3.73
N GLY A 504 -21.56 19.30 3.34
CA GLY A 504 -22.34 18.08 3.12
C GLY A 504 -22.38 17.18 4.37
N ASN A 505 -22.21 15.86 4.16
CA ASN A 505 -22.26 14.85 5.24
C ASN A 505 -20.87 14.57 5.88
N SER A 506 -19.96 15.56 5.89
CA SER A 506 -18.63 15.37 6.47
C SER A 506 -18.67 15.25 8.00
N LEU A 507 -17.79 14.39 8.55
CA LEU A 507 -17.63 14.24 10.00
C LEU A 507 -16.99 15.50 10.59
N GLN A 508 -17.63 16.07 11.61
CA GLN A 508 -17.14 17.25 12.31
C GLN A 508 -16.19 16.88 13.44
N TYR A 509 -15.28 17.80 13.76
CA TYR A 509 -14.22 17.61 14.74
C TYR A 509 -14.29 18.68 15.83
N LYS A 510 -13.94 18.29 17.06
CA LYS A 510 -13.59 19.26 18.09
C LYS A 510 -12.11 19.56 17.94
N PHE A 511 -11.76 20.81 17.70
CA PHE A 511 -10.36 21.22 17.67
C PHE A 511 -9.84 21.47 19.07
N LEU A 512 -8.69 20.87 19.38
CA LEU A 512 -8.03 20.97 20.67
C LEU A 512 -7.24 22.28 20.73
N THR A 513 -7.18 22.87 21.92
CA THR A 513 -6.35 24.05 22.19
C THR A 513 -4.93 23.66 22.59
N GLY A 514 -4.41 22.54 22.06
CA GLY A 514 -3.05 22.10 22.38
C GLY A 514 -2.02 23.02 21.75
N ASP A 515 -0.84 23.12 22.37
CA ASP A 515 0.17 24.12 21.98
C ASP A 515 1.07 23.65 20.82
N ILE A 516 0.95 22.39 20.38
CA ILE A 516 1.88 21.77 19.41
C ILE A 516 1.14 20.81 18.47
N PHE A 517 1.10 21.15 17.18
CA PHE A 517 0.64 20.29 16.10
C PHE A 517 1.73 19.29 15.67
N ASN A 518 1.41 17.99 15.66
CA ASN A 518 2.38 16.89 15.47
C ASN A 518 1.93 15.86 14.41
N PRO A 519 2.02 16.19 13.11
CA PRO A 519 1.65 15.29 12.02
C PRO A 519 2.54 14.05 11.90
N ILE A 520 3.76 14.10 12.46
CA ILE A 520 4.64 12.95 12.60
C ILE A 520 4.65 12.51 14.06
N ARG A 521 4.10 11.32 14.33
CA ARG A 521 4.16 10.66 15.64
C ARG A 521 5.53 10.05 15.82
N SER A 522 6.41 10.76 16.53
CA SER A 522 7.76 10.30 16.88
C SER A 522 8.13 10.79 18.29
N GLY A 523 9.06 10.11 18.95
CA GLY A 523 9.52 10.45 20.28
C GLY A 523 9.01 9.49 21.35
N ALA A 524 8.50 10.02 22.47
CA ALA A 524 8.06 9.22 23.60
C ALA A 524 6.71 9.71 24.14
N MET A 525 6.04 8.86 24.92
CA MET A 525 4.88 9.22 25.72
C MET A 525 5.06 8.75 27.16
N SER A 526 4.37 9.39 28.10
CA SER A 526 4.21 8.87 29.45
C SER A 526 2.75 8.83 29.86
N ILE A 527 2.35 7.80 30.61
CA ILE A 527 1.00 7.71 31.17
C ILE A 527 0.95 8.58 32.43
N GLY A 528 0.25 9.71 32.33
CA GLY A 528 0.06 10.64 33.44
C GLY A 528 -1.06 10.21 34.38
N ARG A 529 -2.20 9.79 33.83
CA ARG A 529 -3.33 9.24 34.58
C ARG A 529 -4.07 8.18 33.79
N LEU A 530 -4.54 7.16 34.50
CA LEU A 530 -5.40 6.12 33.96
C LEU A 530 -6.46 5.77 35.01
N TRP A 531 -7.74 5.95 34.68
CA TRP A 531 -8.82 5.39 35.51
C TRP A 531 -9.70 4.46 34.70
N LEU A 532 -10.17 3.42 35.36
CA LEU A 532 -11.18 2.51 34.85
C LEU A 532 -12.56 2.99 35.27
N VAL A 533 -13.55 2.81 34.40
CA VAL A 533 -14.94 3.16 34.66
C VAL A 533 -15.80 1.91 34.53
N ASP A 534 -16.63 1.66 35.54
CA ASP A 534 -17.57 0.54 35.55
C ASP A 534 -18.93 0.89 34.95
N SER A 535 -19.76 -0.14 34.71
CA SER A 535 -21.09 -0.01 34.12
C SER A 535 -22.06 0.89 34.90
N PHE A 536 -21.73 1.28 36.13
CA PHE A 536 -22.54 2.15 36.98
C PHE A 536 -21.92 3.54 37.18
N GLY A 537 -20.79 3.83 36.52
CA GLY A 537 -20.08 5.10 36.62
C GLY A 537 -19.18 5.23 37.85
N GLN A 538 -18.93 4.13 38.60
CA GLN A 538 -17.83 4.13 39.55
C GLN A 538 -16.50 4.13 38.79
N HIS A 539 -15.48 4.77 39.36
CA HIS A 539 -14.15 4.77 38.77
C HIS A 539 -13.09 4.32 39.77
N LYS A 540 -12.05 3.68 39.23
CA LYS A 540 -10.85 3.27 39.98
C LYS A 540 -9.63 3.84 39.26
N GLU A 541 -8.87 4.69 39.94
CA GLU A 541 -7.61 5.21 39.42
C GLU A 541 -6.54 4.10 39.53
N VAL A 542 -5.97 3.73 38.39
CA VAL A 542 -4.99 2.64 38.25
C VAL A 542 -3.59 3.21 38.07
N VAL A 543 -3.44 4.33 37.37
CA VAL A 543 -2.15 5.02 37.26
C VAL A 543 -2.32 6.44 37.78
N GLU A 544 -1.49 6.81 38.76
CA GLU A 544 -1.37 8.16 39.29
C GLU A 544 0.06 8.65 39.11
N ALA A 545 0.24 9.90 38.70
CA ALA A 545 1.55 10.51 38.42
C ALA A 545 2.57 10.45 39.58
N ASN A 546 2.15 10.15 40.82
CA ASN A 546 3.00 10.13 42.02
C ASN A 546 2.90 8.82 42.83
N SER A 547 2.25 7.77 42.30
CA SER A 547 2.04 6.50 43.01
C SER A 547 2.92 5.40 42.41
N VAL A 548 3.59 4.62 43.26
CA VAL A 548 4.43 3.45 42.86
C VAL A 548 3.61 2.15 42.92
N THR A 549 2.28 2.24 42.93
CA THR A 549 1.42 1.06 43.12
C THR A 549 1.20 0.24 41.84
N THR A 550 1.53 0.81 40.68
CA THR A 550 1.30 0.20 39.37
C THR A 550 2.60 0.15 38.58
N GLU A 551 2.97 -1.06 38.17
CA GLU A 551 4.12 -1.31 37.31
C GLU A 551 3.70 -1.16 35.85
N VAL A 552 4.39 -0.31 35.10
CA VAL A 552 4.19 -0.16 33.65
C VAL A 552 5.32 -0.90 32.95
N VAL A 553 4.97 -2.03 32.34
CA VAL A 553 5.89 -2.83 31.53
C VAL A 553 5.72 -2.45 30.06
N THR A 554 6.84 -2.30 29.35
CA THR A 554 6.85 -2.00 27.92
C THR A 554 7.42 -3.19 27.14
N THR A 555 7.06 -3.30 25.86
CA THR A 555 7.78 -4.24 24.99
C THR A 555 9.19 -3.73 24.73
N TYR A 556 10.13 -4.62 24.45
CA TYR A 556 11.54 -4.28 24.25
C TYR A 556 11.79 -3.14 23.22
N ARG A 557 10.92 -2.99 22.20
CA ARG A 557 11.03 -1.90 21.20
C ARG A 557 10.55 -0.54 21.69
N MET A 558 9.71 -0.54 22.73
CA MET A 558 9.13 0.65 23.35
C MET A 558 9.88 1.06 24.63
N GLU A 559 10.82 0.24 25.08
CA GLU A 559 11.56 0.48 26.32
C GLU A 559 12.51 1.68 26.16
N PRO A 560 12.40 2.71 27.00
CA PRO A 560 13.35 3.82 27.00
C PRO A 560 14.68 3.42 27.64
N SER A 561 15.78 3.97 27.15
CA SER A 561 17.13 3.78 27.72
C SER A 561 17.29 4.29 29.16
N ASP A 562 16.41 5.20 29.60
CA ASP A 562 16.40 5.76 30.95
C ASP A 562 15.34 5.06 31.80
N THR A 563 15.78 4.11 32.63
CA THR A 563 14.95 3.33 33.55
C THR A 563 14.40 4.15 34.73
N GLY A 564 14.79 5.43 34.88
CA GLY A 564 14.32 6.31 35.95
C GLY A 564 13.04 7.10 35.65
N ALA A 565 12.57 7.13 34.39
CA ALA A 565 11.40 7.89 33.97
C ALA A 565 10.12 7.04 34.08
N ASN A 566 9.39 7.18 35.20
CA ASN A 566 8.17 6.41 35.45
C ASN A 566 7.17 6.50 34.28
N ASN A 567 6.64 5.34 33.88
CA ASN A 567 5.55 5.17 32.92
C ASN A 567 5.82 5.71 31.51
N LYS A 568 7.09 5.91 31.12
CA LYS A 568 7.50 6.41 29.81
C LYS A 568 7.72 5.26 28.82
N PHE A 569 7.32 5.45 27.57
CA PHE A 569 7.52 4.50 26.48
C PHE A 569 7.84 5.21 25.16
N LEU A 570 8.64 4.58 24.32
CA LEU A 570 9.06 5.08 23.01
C LEU A 570 8.00 4.81 21.94
N LEU A 571 7.95 5.68 20.95
CA LEU A 571 7.08 5.58 19.79
C LEU A 571 7.92 5.50 18.51
N SER A 572 7.65 4.48 17.70
CA SER A 572 8.17 4.42 16.35
C SER A 572 7.57 5.55 15.49
N PRO A 573 8.37 6.19 14.61
CA PRO A 573 7.91 7.20 13.68
C PRO A 573 6.74 6.72 12.82
N ARG A 574 5.64 7.47 12.83
CA ARG A 574 4.45 7.24 11.99
C ARG A 574 3.87 8.56 11.52
N LEU A 575 3.22 8.57 10.36
CA LEU A 575 2.36 9.69 9.97
C LEU A 575 1.01 9.56 10.70
N ALA A 576 0.59 10.64 11.36
CA ALA A 576 -0.71 10.71 12.03
C ALA A 576 -1.85 10.80 10.99
N GLN A 577 -1.62 11.52 9.89
CA GLN A 577 -2.49 11.50 8.72
C GLN A 577 -2.34 10.14 8.00
N PRO A 578 -3.45 9.50 7.58
CA PRO A 578 -3.36 8.29 6.79
C PRO A 578 -2.56 8.51 5.50
N ALA A 579 -1.70 7.55 5.15
CA ALA A 579 -0.79 7.67 4.03
C ALA A 579 -0.52 6.30 3.37
N ARG A 580 0.03 6.31 2.16
CA ARG A 580 0.44 5.10 1.43
C ARG A 580 1.78 5.32 0.74
N LEU A 581 2.50 4.22 0.57
CA LEU A 581 3.68 4.15 -0.28
C LEU A 581 3.22 3.55 -1.61
N ASN A 582 3.17 4.36 -2.65
CA ASN A 582 2.85 3.88 -3.99
C ASN A 582 4.08 3.21 -4.58
N PHE A 583 4.00 1.91 -4.80
CA PHE A 583 5.01 1.15 -5.55
C PHE A 583 4.33 0.53 -6.77
N HIS A 584 4.68 1.04 -7.96
CA HIS A 584 4.00 0.73 -9.21
C HIS A 584 4.98 0.37 -10.34
N TRP A 585 4.53 -0.47 -11.27
CA TRP A 585 5.28 -0.80 -12.48
C TRP A 585 5.28 0.38 -13.47
N LEU A 586 6.34 0.50 -14.26
CA LEU A 586 6.37 1.32 -15.46
C LEU A 586 6.21 0.42 -16.69
N ALA A 587 5.45 0.87 -17.69
CA ALA A 587 5.32 0.13 -18.95
C ALA A 587 6.67 0.11 -19.69
N ALA A 588 7.09 -1.06 -20.16
CA ALA A 588 8.40 -1.21 -20.81
C ALA A 588 8.50 -0.53 -22.18
N ASP A 589 7.37 -0.25 -22.81
CA ASP A 589 7.26 0.27 -24.18
C ASP A 589 6.74 1.72 -24.24
N ALA A 590 6.70 2.41 -23.09
CA ALA A 590 6.40 3.83 -22.99
C ALA A 590 7.31 4.50 -21.96
N LEU A 591 7.77 5.73 -22.26
CA LEU A 591 8.75 6.42 -21.41
C LEU A 591 8.17 6.85 -20.05
N ASN A 592 6.91 7.29 -20.05
CA ASN A 592 6.23 7.96 -18.91
C ASN A 592 4.97 7.24 -18.43
N GLU A 593 4.64 6.09 -19.00
CA GLU A 593 3.40 5.41 -18.63
C GLU A 593 3.58 4.63 -17.32
N VAL A 594 2.91 5.10 -16.28
CA VAL A 594 2.82 4.42 -14.98
C VAL A 594 1.62 3.48 -15.00
N GLU A 595 1.85 2.23 -14.65
CA GLU A 595 0.78 1.25 -14.47
C GLU A 595 0.17 1.46 -13.10
N MET A 596 -1.07 1.95 -13.06
CA MET A 596 -1.76 2.32 -11.81
C MET A 596 -2.21 1.10 -10.98
N THR A 597 -1.78 -0.12 -11.35
CA THR A 597 -2.14 -1.36 -10.68
C THR A 597 -0.93 -2.29 -10.55
N LYS A 598 -0.94 -3.17 -9.55
CA LYS A 598 0.10 -4.19 -9.35
C LYS A 598 0.07 -5.32 -10.41
N ALA A 599 -1.00 -5.41 -11.20
CA ALA A 599 -1.16 -6.36 -12.30
C ALA A 599 -1.15 -5.58 -13.63
N PRO A 600 0.03 -5.31 -14.20
CA PRO A 600 0.17 -4.35 -15.28
C PRO A 600 -0.54 -4.83 -16.55
N ALA A 601 -1.23 -3.91 -17.22
CA ALA A 601 -1.96 -4.22 -18.45
C ALA A 601 -0.99 -4.36 -19.64
N ARG A 602 0.13 -3.61 -19.62
CA ARG A 602 1.27 -3.78 -20.52
C ARG A 602 2.39 -4.55 -19.81
N THR A 603 3.41 -4.93 -20.55
CA THR A 603 4.54 -5.66 -19.95
C THR A 603 5.44 -4.65 -19.25
N PRO A 604 5.81 -4.87 -17.98
CA PRO A 604 6.85 -4.08 -17.33
C PRO A 604 8.27 -4.57 -17.65
N VAL A 605 8.38 -5.69 -18.39
CA VAL A 605 9.66 -6.31 -18.75
C VAL A 605 10.23 -5.63 -19.99
N CYS A 606 11.36 -4.94 -19.82
CA CYS A 606 12.14 -4.31 -20.89
C CYS A 606 12.93 -5.33 -21.71
N GLY A 607 13.38 -6.40 -21.07
CA GLY A 607 14.14 -7.50 -21.66
C GLY A 607 14.67 -8.44 -20.58
N TRP A 608 15.53 -9.38 -20.97
CA TRP A 608 16.12 -10.33 -20.05
C TRP A 608 17.64 -10.35 -20.15
N ILE A 609 18.27 -10.67 -19.03
CA ILE A 609 19.70 -10.94 -18.91
C ILE A 609 19.85 -12.37 -18.40
N LEU A 610 20.72 -13.14 -19.04
CA LEU A 610 21.10 -14.46 -18.58
C LEU A 610 22.62 -14.49 -18.35
N PRO A 611 23.09 -14.61 -17.10
CA PRO A 611 24.51 -14.79 -16.79
C PRO A 611 24.98 -16.18 -17.27
N ASN A 612 25.82 -16.22 -18.29
CA ASN A 612 26.42 -17.46 -18.76
C ASN A 612 27.77 -17.68 -18.07
N ASN A 613 27.74 -18.50 -17.02
CA ASN A 613 28.92 -18.77 -16.19
C ASN A 613 29.95 -19.67 -16.87
N LEU A 614 29.61 -20.34 -17.97
CA LEU A 614 30.55 -21.15 -18.75
C LEU A 614 31.46 -20.29 -19.63
N ASP A 615 30.88 -19.29 -20.30
CA ASP A 615 31.60 -18.40 -21.22
C ASP A 615 31.95 -17.03 -20.60
N SER A 616 31.60 -16.81 -19.33
CA SER A 616 31.71 -15.53 -18.61
C SER A 616 31.13 -14.36 -19.42
N ASN A 617 29.92 -14.53 -19.97
CA ASN A 617 29.24 -13.49 -20.76
C ASN A 617 27.81 -13.25 -20.27
N LEU A 618 27.26 -12.09 -20.63
CA LEU A 618 25.86 -11.74 -20.36
C LEU A 618 25.07 -11.87 -21.65
N ALA A 619 24.21 -12.88 -21.74
CA ALA A 619 23.29 -13.02 -22.86
C ALA A 619 22.07 -12.11 -22.66
N ILE A 620 21.72 -11.35 -23.70
CA ILE A 620 20.64 -10.37 -23.70
C ILE A 620 19.50 -10.84 -24.61
N TYR A 621 18.28 -10.75 -24.10
CA TYR A 621 17.07 -11.16 -24.80
C TYR A 621 16.03 -10.04 -24.82
N ASP A 622 15.17 -10.04 -25.84
CA ASP A 622 14.02 -9.15 -25.90
C ASP A 622 12.94 -9.54 -24.88
N HIS A 623 11.91 -8.71 -24.72
CA HIS A 623 10.83 -9.00 -23.77
C HIS A 623 10.05 -10.31 -24.05
N GLN A 624 10.21 -10.94 -25.22
CA GLN A 624 9.57 -12.20 -25.60
C GLN A 624 10.46 -13.42 -25.41
N GLY A 625 11.71 -13.24 -24.95
CA GLY A 625 12.68 -14.31 -24.76
C GLY A 625 13.47 -14.67 -26.02
N LEU A 626 13.45 -13.84 -27.06
CA LEU A 626 14.28 -14.03 -28.26
C LEU A 626 15.69 -13.49 -28.02
N SER A 627 16.71 -14.27 -28.42
CA SER A 627 18.11 -13.90 -28.23
C SER A 627 18.48 -12.72 -29.13
N LEU A 628 19.02 -11.65 -28.54
CA LEU A 628 19.48 -10.46 -29.27
C LEU A 628 21.00 -10.50 -29.47
N GLY A 629 21.73 -10.89 -28.43
CA GLY A 629 23.19 -10.97 -28.46
C GLY A 629 23.78 -11.20 -27.08
N SER A 630 25.08 -11.01 -26.95
CA SER A 630 25.82 -11.19 -25.70
C SER A 630 26.89 -10.12 -25.52
N ILE A 631 27.12 -9.73 -24.26
CA ILE A 631 28.24 -8.87 -23.85
C ILE A 631 29.31 -9.76 -23.23
N ASP A 632 30.53 -9.74 -23.77
CA ASP A 632 31.65 -10.47 -23.20
C ASP A 632 32.35 -9.70 -22.06
N VAL A 633 33.30 -10.36 -21.38
CA VAL A 633 34.09 -9.74 -20.31
C VAL A 633 34.83 -8.48 -20.76
N ASP A 634 35.20 -8.35 -22.05
CA ASP A 634 35.86 -7.15 -22.57
C ASP A 634 34.89 -5.97 -22.79
N GLY A 635 33.60 -6.15 -22.53
CA GLY A 635 32.57 -5.16 -22.79
C GLY A 635 32.22 -5.03 -24.28
N LYS A 636 32.47 -6.06 -25.10
CA LYS A 636 32.16 -6.04 -26.53
C LYS A 636 30.85 -6.76 -26.81
N TRP A 637 30.07 -6.17 -27.72
CA TRP A 637 28.82 -6.75 -28.19
C TRP A 637 29.07 -7.80 -29.28
N ARG A 638 28.43 -8.96 -29.13
CA ARG A 638 28.29 -9.99 -30.18
C ARG A 638 26.82 -10.23 -30.47
N ASP A 639 26.47 -10.18 -31.75
CA ASP A 639 25.12 -10.50 -32.21
C ASP A 639 24.82 -11.99 -32.00
N ALA A 640 23.57 -12.33 -31.67
CA ALA A 640 23.14 -13.71 -31.54
C ALA A 640 23.17 -14.44 -32.90
N PRO A 641 23.33 -15.77 -32.93
CA PRO A 641 23.18 -16.55 -34.15
C PRO A 641 21.87 -16.23 -34.87
N GLU A 642 21.92 -16.10 -36.20
CA GLU A 642 20.78 -15.76 -37.07
C GLU A 642 20.18 -14.35 -36.89
N VAL A 643 20.76 -13.52 -36.01
CA VAL A 643 20.28 -12.16 -35.73
C VAL A 643 21.31 -11.14 -36.21
N THR A 644 20.85 -10.11 -36.93
CA THR A 644 21.66 -8.96 -37.32
C THR A 644 21.02 -7.70 -36.77
N ILE A 645 21.75 -6.98 -35.90
CA ILE A 645 21.27 -5.76 -35.24
C ILE A 645 21.93 -4.54 -35.86
N GLU A 646 21.14 -3.49 -36.12
CA GLU A 646 21.65 -2.21 -36.59
C GLU A 646 22.53 -1.54 -35.52
N ARG A 647 23.55 -0.78 -35.94
CA ARG A 647 24.49 -0.13 -35.04
C ARG A 647 24.40 1.39 -35.11
N ASP A 648 24.63 2.06 -33.99
CA ASP A 648 24.75 3.51 -33.92
C ASP A 648 26.12 4.00 -34.46
N ASN A 649 26.34 5.31 -34.47
CA ASN A 649 27.60 5.92 -34.94
C ASN A 649 28.83 5.52 -34.11
N ASN A 650 28.63 4.94 -32.92
CA ASN A 650 29.67 4.46 -32.02
C ASN A 650 29.77 2.92 -32.04
N GLU A 651 29.22 2.27 -33.07
CA GLU A 651 29.19 0.81 -33.26
C GLU A 651 28.40 0.01 -32.20
N ARG A 652 27.55 0.68 -31.40
CA ARG A 652 26.71 0.06 -30.36
C ARG A 652 25.37 -0.44 -30.94
N PRO A 653 24.78 -1.51 -30.41
CA PRO A 653 23.54 -2.09 -30.93
C PRO A 653 22.32 -1.18 -30.71
N LEU A 654 21.46 -1.06 -31.72
CA LEU A 654 20.18 -0.34 -31.68
C LEU A 654 19.02 -1.30 -31.39
N LEU A 655 18.77 -1.56 -30.11
CA LEU A 655 17.69 -2.45 -29.67
C LEU A 655 16.33 -1.75 -29.69
N SER A 656 15.25 -2.41 -30.10
CA SER A 656 13.92 -1.79 -30.22
C SER A 656 13.41 -1.18 -28.91
N ASN A 657 13.60 -1.87 -27.78
CA ASN A 657 13.23 -1.35 -26.46
C ASN A 657 14.23 -0.28 -25.99
N TYR A 658 13.74 0.93 -25.69
CA TYR A 658 14.56 2.06 -25.28
C TYR A 658 15.33 1.81 -23.97
N HIS A 659 14.64 1.27 -22.96
CA HIS A 659 15.20 1.04 -21.63
C HIS A 659 16.25 -0.07 -21.64
N LEU A 660 16.00 -1.17 -22.34
CA LEU A 660 16.98 -2.25 -22.52
C LEU A 660 18.21 -1.76 -23.29
N ARG A 661 18.01 -0.96 -24.35
CA ARG A 661 19.11 -0.34 -25.10
C ARG A 661 19.99 0.50 -24.20
N LYS A 662 19.40 1.30 -23.31
CA LYS A 662 20.12 2.16 -22.36
C LYS A 662 20.96 1.35 -21.38
N LEU A 663 20.41 0.26 -20.83
CA LEU A 663 21.15 -0.66 -19.99
C LEU A 663 22.31 -1.33 -20.73
N VAL A 664 22.08 -1.82 -21.95
CA VAL A 664 23.14 -2.44 -22.76
C VAL A 664 24.24 -1.43 -23.10
N HIS A 665 23.89 -0.20 -23.47
CA HIS A 665 24.88 0.86 -23.73
C HIS A 665 25.69 1.19 -22.47
N TYR A 666 25.04 1.25 -21.31
CA TYR A 666 25.72 1.42 -20.02
C TYR A 666 26.73 0.29 -19.76
N LEU A 667 26.35 -0.97 -19.99
CA LEU A 667 27.23 -2.13 -19.78
C LEU A 667 28.41 -2.16 -20.76
N LEU A 668 28.20 -1.78 -22.02
CA LEU A 668 29.26 -1.72 -23.05
C LEU A 668 30.29 -0.61 -22.78
N GLU A 669 29.93 0.41 -22.02
CA GLU A 669 30.86 1.48 -21.61
C GLU A 669 31.79 1.05 -20.46
N GLN A 670 31.48 -0.07 -19.78
CA GLN A 670 32.26 -0.57 -18.65
C GLN A 670 33.44 -1.43 -19.09
N ARG A 671 34.48 -1.49 -18.25
CA ARG A 671 35.72 -2.27 -18.49
C ARG A 671 35.62 -3.68 -17.92
N GLU A 672 36.61 -4.51 -18.26
CA GLU A 672 36.71 -5.92 -17.84
C GLU A 672 36.55 -6.14 -16.33
N GLU A 673 37.17 -5.28 -15.52
CA GLU A 673 37.07 -5.38 -14.05
C GLU A 673 35.62 -5.23 -13.56
N PHE A 674 34.85 -4.30 -14.13
CA PHE A 674 33.44 -4.14 -13.79
C PHE A 674 32.64 -5.37 -14.20
N GLN A 675 32.81 -5.87 -15.42
CA GLN A 675 32.02 -7.00 -15.94
C GLN A 675 32.22 -8.27 -15.10
N GLN A 676 33.46 -8.56 -14.68
CA GLN A 676 33.77 -9.68 -13.80
C GLN A 676 33.12 -9.52 -12.42
N GLN A 677 33.22 -8.33 -11.82
CA GLN A 677 32.61 -8.06 -10.51
C GLN A 677 31.08 -8.04 -10.59
N PHE A 678 30.52 -7.55 -11.70
CA PHE A 678 29.09 -7.51 -11.95
C PHE A 678 28.51 -8.93 -12.10
N LEU A 679 29.12 -9.79 -12.92
CA LEU A 679 28.73 -11.21 -13.04
C LEU A 679 28.75 -11.93 -11.68
N SER A 680 29.85 -11.79 -10.93
CA SER A 680 29.97 -12.32 -9.58
C SER A 680 28.87 -11.78 -8.65
N THR A 681 28.54 -10.50 -8.75
CA THR A 681 27.46 -9.88 -7.97
C THR A 681 26.11 -10.50 -8.29
N LEU A 682 25.77 -10.69 -9.58
CA LEU A 682 24.51 -11.30 -9.99
C LEU A 682 24.39 -12.74 -9.47
N ASP A 683 25.44 -13.55 -9.59
CA ASP A 683 25.45 -14.93 -9.09
C ASP A 683 25.25 -15.01 -7.57
N ASN A 684 25.93 -14.13 -6.83
CA ASN A 684 25.83 -14.09 -5.36
C ASN A 684 24.44 -13.64 -4.91
N SER A 685 23.88 -12.58 -5.50
CA SER A 685 22.52 -12.13 -5.21
C SER A 685 21.50 -13.22 -5.55
N LEU A 686 21.62 -13.87 -6.71
CA LEU A 686 20.74 -14.98 -7.06
C LEU A 686 20.80 -16.09 -6.01
N ALA A 687 21.98 -16.48 -5.53
CA ALA A 687 22.14 -17.55 -4.55
C ALA A 687 21.39 -17.32 -3.21
N THR A 688 21.01 -16.08 -2.88
CA THR A 688 20.20 -15.74 -1.71
C THR A 688 18.68 -15.67 -1.98
N ILE A 689 18.26 -15.83 -3.23
CA ILE A 689 16.87 -15.75 -3.68
C ILE A 689 16.33 -17.16 -3.91
N ASP A 690 15.29 -17.55 -3.16
CA ASP A 690 14.61 -18.85 -3.23
C ASP A 690 13.07 -18.67 -3.21
N PRO A 691 12.43 -18.40 -4.36
CA PRO A 691 11.00 -18.13 -4.44
C PRO A 691 10.17 -19.41 -4.31
N GLU A 692 8.99 -19.35 -3.68
CA GLU A 692 8.13 -20.55 -3.46
C GLU A 692 7.78 -21.35 -4.73
N SER A 693 7.77 -20.71 -5.90
CA SER A 693 7.53 -21.36 -7.20
C SER A 693 8.80 -21.94 -7.86
N PHE A 694 9.89 -22.12 -7.11
CA PHE A 694 11.19 -22.59 -7.61
C PHE A 694 11.16 -24.00 -8.21
N ALA A 695 10.23 -24.86 -7.73
CA ALA A 695 10.17 -26.28 -8.09
C ALA A 695 9.81 -26.57 -9.56
N GLU A 696 9.33 -25.58 -10.34
CA GLU A 696 8.80 -25.84 -11.68
C GLU A 696 9.88 -25.88 -12.79
N HIS A 697 11.09 -25.32 -12.59
CA HIS A 697 12.12 -25.22 -13.65
C HIS A 697 13.58 -25.28 -13.14
N THR A 698 13.93 -26.29 -12.34
CA THR A 698 15.25 -26.39 -11.69
C THR A 698 16.40 -26.72 -12.65
N THR A 699 16.14 -27.39 -13.77
CA THR A 699 17.17 -28.13 -14.51
C THR A 699 18.05 -27.25 -15.42
N LEU A 700 17.47 -26.30 -16.16
CA LEU A 700 18.24 -25.36 -17.02
C LEU A 700 19.11 -24.38 -16.20
N ALA A 701 18.65 -24.00 -15.00
CA ALA A 701 19.33 -23.05 -14.14
C ALA A 701 20.70 -23.56 -13.63
N LEU A 702 20.86 -24.89 -13.53
CA LEU A 702 22.11 -25.53 -13.09
C LEU A 702 23.25 -25.38 -14.11
N LEU A 703 22.92 -25.29 -15.40
CA LEU A 703 23.91 -25.23 -16.49
C LEU A 703 24.23 -23.80 -16.94
N VAL A 704 23.23 -22.92 -16.95
CA VAL A 704 23.32 -21.64 -17.69
C VAL A 704 22.92 -20.41 -16.88
N GLY A 705 22.80 -20.55 -15.57
CA GLY A 705 22.35 -19.48 -14.68
C GLY A 705 20.82 -19.28 -14.72
N ARG A 706 20.33 -18.38 -13.87
CA ARG A 706 18.91 -18.02 -13.83
C ARG A 706 18.63 -16.79 -14.70
N PRO A 707 17.58 -16.80 -15.53
CA PRO A 707 17.14 -15.62 -16.25
C PRO A 707 16.70 -14.50 -15.30
N ILE A 708 17.22 -13.30 -15.53
CA ILE A 708 16.95 -12.08 -14.76
C ILE A 708 16.10 -11.16 -15.63
N ALA A 709 14.97 -10.70 -15.10
CA ALA A 709 14.13 -9.71 -15.79
C ALA A 709 14.67 -8.30 -15.56
N VAL A 710 14.75 -7.51 -16.64
CA VAL A 710 15.00 -6.06 -16.56
C VAL A 710 13.66 -5.37 -16.52
N VAL A 711 13.35 -4.70 -15.41
CA VAL A 711 12.06 -4.05 -15.18
C VAL A 711 12.25 -2.63 -14.63
N ARG A 712 11.23 -1.79 -14.77
CA ARG A 712 11.22 -0.43 -14.22
C ARG A 712 10.02 -0.23 -13.29
N ALA A 713 10.21 0.54 -12.23
CA ALA A 713 9.16 0.87 -11.28
C ALA A 713 9.34 2.28 -10.72
N THR A 714 8.32 2.78 -10.02
CA THR A 714 8.37 4.06 -9.30
C THR A 714 7.93 3.92 -7.85
N PHE A 715 8.47 4.79 -7.01
CA PHE A 715 8.04 4.99 -5.63
C PHE A 715 7.51 6.41 -5.43
N SER A 716 6.41 6.57 -4.72
CA SER A 716 6.02 7.86 -4.16
C SER A 716 5.35 7.69 -2.80
N LEU A 717 5.53 8.69 -1.94
CA LEU A 717 4.82 8.77 -0.67
C LEU A 717 3.64 9.70 -0.84
N GLU A 718 2.46 9.26 -0.40
CA GLU A 718 1.24 10.02 -0.59
C GLU A 718 0.40 10.01 0.69
N VAL A 719 -0.07 11.19 1.10
CA VAL A 719 -1.03 11.32 2.21
C VAL A 719 -2.46 11.32 1.67
N LYS A 720 -3.41 10.90 2.51
CA LYS A 720 -4.82 10.85 2.12
C LYS A 720 -5.40 12.27 2.03
N GLY A 721 -5.64 12.73 0.80
CA GLY A 721 -6.07 14.09 0.48
C GLY A 721 -4.92 15.10 0.61
N LEU A 722 -5.24 16.38 0.82
CA LEU A 722 -4.22 17.41 1.05
C LEU A 722 -3.48 17.19 2.39
N PRO A 723 -2.20 17.62 2.50
CA PRO A 723 -1.44 17.58 3.75
C PRO A 723 -2.20 18.20 4.94
N ALA A 724 -2.11 17.54 6.10
CA ALA A 724 -2.74 18.04 7.31
C ALA A 724 -2.17 19.41 7.72
N ILE A 725 -3.07 20.30 8.11
CA ILE A 725 -2.74 21.67 8.54
C ILE A 725 -3.19 21.86 9.98
N ASP A 726 -2.54 22.76 10.69
CA ASP A 726 -2.96 23.12 12.04
C ASP A 726 -4.33 23.80 12.02
N PRO A 727 -5.37 23.17 12.60
CA PRO A 727 -6.72 23.72 12.55
C PRO A 727 -6.92 24.92 13.48
N THR A 728 -5.94 25.23 14.35
CA THR A 728 -6.00 26.35 15.29
C THR A 728 -5.41 27.65 14.71
N VAL A 729 -4.78 27.58 13.54
CA VAL A 729 -4.18 28.73 12.86
C VAL A 729 -5.16 29.33 11.86
N LYS A 730 -5.36 30.64 11.94
CA LYS A 730 -6.19 31.44 11.03
C LYS A 730 -5.49 31.60 9.67
N ILE A 731 -6.25 31.44 8.59
CA ILE A 731 -5.80 31.70 7.22
C ILE A 731 -6.32 33.07 6.78
N GLU A 732 -5.41 34.04 6.57
CA GLU A 732 -5.78 35.44 6.30
C GLU A 732 -5.89 35.76 4.80
N SER A 733 -5.13 35.05 3.96
CA SER A 733 -5.09 35.28 2.51
C SER A 733 -4.92 33.98 1.72
N THR A 734 -5.21 34.04 0.42
CA THR A 734 -5.01 32.92 -0.52
C THR A 734 -3.55 32.69 -0.90
N GLU A 735 -2.67 33.66 -0.60
CA GLU A 735 -1.23 33.58 -0.87
C GLU A 735 -0.46 32.96 0.30
N GLN A 736 -1.09 32.89 1.48
CA GLN A 736 -0.50 32.29 2.67
C GLN A 736 -0.50 30.77 2.54
N ALA A 737 0.68 30.16 2.66
CA ALA A 737 0.79 28.71 2.75
C ALA A 737 0.10 28.23 4.05
N PRO A 738 -0.74 27.18 3.98
CA PRO A 738 -1.34 26.59 5.17
C PRO A 738 -0.29 26.12 6.17
N ALA A 739 -0.57 26.23 7.47
CA ALA A 739 0.37 25.90 8.53
C ALA A 739 0.56 24.38 8.68
N ASN A 740 1.48 23.81 7.90
CA ASN A 740 1.90 22.40 7.99
C ASN A 740 3.25 22.22 8.74
N TYR A 741 3.95 23.31 9.07
CA TYR A 741 5.24 23.32 9.78
C TYR A 741 6.33 22.45 9.13
N GLY A 742 6.32 22.30 7.80
CA GLY A 742 7.37 21.61 7.04
C GLY A 742 7.34 20.07 7.12
N PHE A 743 6.31 19.45 7.69
CA PHE A 743 6.29 17.98 7.83
C PHE A 743 6.32 17.22 6.49
N THR A 744 5.83 17.85 5.41
CA THR A 744 5.81 17.28 4.06
C THR A 744 7.18 17.24 3.40
N GLU A 745 8.14 18.01 3.91
CA GLU A 745 9.53 18.07 3.47
C GLU A 745 10.43 17.08 4.23
N VAL A 746 9.88 16.34 5.21
CA VAL A 746 10.64 15.35 5.96
C VAL A 746 10.94 14.14 5.09
N LYS A 747 12.21 13.79 5.02
CA LYS A 747 12.72 12.64 4.27
C LYS A 747 12.49 11.35 5.05
N ILE A 748 11.74 10.45 4.44
CA ILE A 748 11.51 9.09 4.90
C ILE A 748 12.40 8.16 4.08
N PRO A 749 13.23 7.32 4.74
CA PRO A 749 14.05 6.34 4.04
C PRO A 749 13.15 5.25 3.46
N ILE A 750 13.45 4.78 2.25
CA ILE A 750 12.87 3.58 1.65
C ILE A 750 14.02 2.64 1.29
N ARG A 751 14.06 1.46 1.90
CA ARG A 751 14.93 0.35 1.49
C ARG A 751 14.22 -0.49 0.44
N LEU A 752 14.93 -0.82 -0.64
CA LEU A 752 14.44 -1.65 -1.71
C LEU A 752 15.19 -2.99 -1.70
N GLY A 753 14.44 -4.08 -1.56
CA GLY A 753 14.96 -5.43 -1.38
C GLY A 753 15.43 -5.71 0.05
N ASP A 754 15.49 -7.00 0.39
CA ASP A 754 16.12 -7.49 1.60
C ASP A 754 16.71 -8.89 1.37
N TYR A 755 18.03 -9.02 1.36
CA TYR A 755 18.70 -10.30 1.09
C TYR A 755 18.56 -11.34 2.21
N GLN A 756 18.06 -10.93 3.39
CA GLN A 756 17.75 -11.86 4.48
C GLN A 756 16.36 -12.47 4.33
N GLN A 757 15.52 -11.94 3.42
CA GLN A 757 14.21 -12.49 3.08
C GLN A 757 14.35 -13.35 1.81
N LEU A 758 14.30 -14.68 1.97
CA LEU A 758 14.54 -15.62 0.86
C LEU A 758 13.57 -15.45 -0.32
N ASN A 759 12.35 -14.96 -0.06
CA ASN A 759 11.35 -14.72 -1.10
C ASN A 759 11.53 -13.39 -1.83
N ASP A 760 12.49 -12.54 -1.42
CA ASP A 760 12.78 -11.29 -2.09
C ASP A 760 13.50 -11.56 -3.43
N GLY A 761 12.89 -11.14 -4.54
CA GLY A 761 13.38 -11.40 -5.89
C GLY A 761 14.41 -10.39 -6.41
N LEU A 762 14.82 -9.39 -5.62
CA LEU A 762 15.69 -8.32 -6.10
C LEU A 762 17.16 -8.75 -6.18
N VAL A 763 17.70 -8.77 -7.40
CA VAL A 763 19.13 -9.04 -7.66
C VAL A 763 19.97 -7.77 -7.47
N GLY A 764 19.44 -6.63 -7.90
CA GLY A 764 20.04 -5.30 -7.76
C GLY A 764 19.33 -4.24 -8.60
N TYR A 765 19.74 -2.99 -8.49
CA TYR A 765 19.05 -1.86 -9.13
C TYR A 765 19.94 -0.65 -9.43
N TRP A 766 19.45 0.22 -10.31
CA TRP A 766 19.98 1.56 -10.56
C TRP A 766 18.91 2.60 -10.22
N ARG A 767 19.34 3.71 -9.60
CA ARG A 767 18.50 4.88 -9.34
C ARG A 767 18.38 5.71 -10.61
N GLU A 768 17.17 6.11 -10.95
CA GLU A 768 16.92 6.94 -12.13
C GLU A 768 16.83 8.42 -11.73
N LYS A 769 17.59 9.25 -12.44
CA LYS A 769 17.51 10.71 -12.35
C LYS A 769 16.84 11.24 -13.61
N PRO A 770 15.67 11.89 -13.54
CA PRO A 770 15.00 12.43 -14.72
C PRO A 770 15.86 13.49 -15.42
N VAL A 771 15.91 13.46 -16.75
CA VAL A 771 16.66 14.39 -17.61
C VAL A 771 15.77 14.90 -18.75
N GLY A 772 15.74 16.21 -18.95
CA GLY A 772 14.88 16.85 -19.96
C GLY A 772 13.39 16.82 -19.58
N ASN A 773 12.51 17.08 -20.57
CA ASN A 773 11.07 17.27 -20.34
C ASN A 773 10.19 16.10 -20.86
N GLU A 774 10.79 14.99 -21.34
CA GLU A 774 10.06 13.92 -22.04
C GLU A 774 10.23 12.51 -21.42
N GLY A 775 10.44 12.42 -20.11
CA GLY A 775 10.51 11.10 -19.44
C GLY A 775 11.81 10.33 -19.62
N ASP A 776 12.82 10.98 -20.18
CA ASP A 776 14.15 10.42 -20.20
C ASP A 776 14.81 10.53 -18.82
N TYR A 777 15.80 9.68 -18.58
CA TYR A 777 16.46 9.57 -17.27
C TYR A 777 17.89 9.06 -17.42
N GLU A 778 18.78 9.39 -16.49
CA GLU A 778 20.13 8.84 -16.40
C GLU A 778 20.29 8.01 -15.11
N TYR A 779 21.28 7.11 -15.08
CA TYR A 779 21.60 6.37 -13.86
C TYR A 779 22.38 7.28 -12.92
N GLU A 780 21.83 7.52 -11.72
CA GLU A 780 22.46 8.41 -10.75
C GLU A 780 23.85 7.89 -10.35
N GLY A 781 24.88 8.67 -10.65
CA GLY A 781 26.27 8.32 -10.36
C GLY A 781 26.79 7.08 -11.13
N ASN A 782 26.02 6.53 -12.08
CA ASN A 782 26.33 5.27 -12.76
C ASN A 782 26.53 4.07 -11.80
N MET A 783 25.95 4.15 -10.59
CA MET A 783 26.12 3.17 -9.53
C MET A 783 25.08 2.04 -9.62
N PHE A 784 25.56 0.79 -9.56
CA PHE A 784 24.71 -0.39 -9.36
C PHE A 784 24.66 -0.75 -7.87
N TYR A 785 23.45 -0.86 -7.32
CA TYR A 785 23.22 -1.25 -5.93
C TYR A 785 22.74 -2.69 -5.86
N ALA A 786 23.39 -3.52 -5.04
CA ALA A 786 23.03 -4.93 -4.88
C ALA A 786 22.72 -5.22 -3.41
N PRO A 787 21.48 -5.65 -3.07
CA PRO A 787 21.12 -6.08 -1.72
C PRO A 787 21.83 -7.42 -1.43
N GLN A 788 23.04 -7.37 -0.89
CA GLN A 788 23.79 -8.57 -0.51
C GLN A 788 24.85 -8.28 0.56
N SER A 789 25.20 -9.32 1.34
CA SER A 789 26.22 -9.24 2.38
C SER A 789 27.66 -9.44 1.90
N ARG A 790 27.88 -9.78 0.61
CA ARG A 790 29.22 -10.03 0.07
C ARG A 790 29.83 -8.73 -0.46
N LEU A 791 31.01 -8.38 0.04
CA LEU A 791 31.73 -7.16 -0.37
C LEU A 791 32.23 -7.32 -1.80
N VAL A 792 32.01 -6.29 -2.61
CA VAL A 792 32.52 -6.17 -3.97
C VAL A 792 33.35 -4.89 -4.05
N ASN A 793 34.65 -5.02 -4.27
CA ASN A 793 35.55 -3.87 -4.33
C ASN A 793 35.52 -3.25 -5.73
N HIS A 794 34.48 -2.47 -6.06
CA HIS A 794 34.41 -1.75 -7.33
C HIS A 794 33.73 -0.38 -7.17
N PRO A 795 34.28 0.73 -7.72
CA PRO A 795 33.73 2.07 -7.50
C PRO A 795 32.32 2.32 -8.06
N LEU A 796 31.83 1.43 -8.92
CA LEU A 796 30.49 1.51 -9.54
C LEU A 796 29.50 0.45 -9.04
N ILE A 797 29.91 -0.41 -8.10
CA ILE A 797 29.04 -1.44 -7.51
C ILE A 797 29.08 -1.25 -5.99
N GLN A 798 27.91 -1.01 -5.39
CA GLN A 798 27.78 -0.89 -3.94
C GLN A 798 26.91 -2.02 -3.39
N THR A 799 27.42 -2.65 -2.33
CA THR A 799 26.76 -3.74 -1.61
C THR A 799 26.36 -3.30 -0.21
N GLU A 800 25.38 -3.97 0.40
CA GLU A 800 24.94 -3.62 1.76
C GLU A 800 26.02 -3.86 2.83
N LYS A 801 27.06 -4.64 2.52
CA LYS A 801 28.24 -4.76 3.38
C LYS A 801 29.03 -3.45 3.51
N GLU A 802 28.93 -2.54 2.56
CA GLU A 802 29.57 -1.21 2.60
C GLU A 802 28.68 -0.17 3.29
N GLY A 803 27.39 -0.47 3.41
CA GLY A 803 26.39 0.37 4.06
C GLY A 803 25.03 0.26 3.36
N LEU A 804 23.96 0.42 4.13
CA LEU A 804 22.60 0.47 3.60
C LEU A 804 22.38 1.75 2.80
N VAL A 805 21.64 1.62 1.70
CA VAL A 805 21.36 2.73 0.77
C VAL A 805 19.86 2.93 0.67
N TYR A 806 19.38 4.05 1.19
CA TYR A 806 17.95 4.37 1.19
C TYR A 806 17.60 5.35 0.08
N PHE A 807 16.45 5.16 -0.55
CA PHE A 807 15.80 6.26 -1.28
C PHE A 807 15.27 7.24 -0.23
N GLU A 808 15.52 8.52 -0.44
CA GLU A 808 15.00 9.58 0.43
C GLU A 808 13.74 10.14 -0.23
N GLN A 809 12.56 9.80 0.31
CA GLN A 809 11.27 10.25 -0.24
C GLN A 809 10.58 11.19 0.75
N THR A 810 9.99 12.26 0.24
CA THR A 810 9.16 13.18 1.02
C THR A 810 7.72 13.15 0.47
N VAL A 811 6.78 13.80 1.16
CA VAL A 811 5.39 13.90 0.67
C VAL A 811 5.32 14.83 -0.55
N ASP A 812 6.12 15.91 -0.56
CA ASP A 812 6.12 16.90 -1.65
C ASP A 812 7.00 16.50 -2.84
N ALA A 813 7.88 15.50 -2.68
CA ALA A 813 8.79 15.07 -3.73
C ALA A 813 8.05 14.30 -4.85
N PRO A 814 8.41 14.53 -6.13
CA PRO A 814 7.85 13.74 -7.22
C PRO A 814 8.22 12.25 -7.09
N PRO A 815 7.50 11.35 -7.79
CA PRO A 815 7.85 9.93 -7.81
C PRO A 815 9.29 9.69 -8.28
N GLN A 816 10.00 8.79 -7.61
CA GLN A 816 11.36 8.39 -7.95
C GLN A 816 11.35 7.10 -8.77
N GLY A 817 12.09 7.08 -9.89
CA GLY A 817 12.21 5.93 -10.78
C GLY A 817 13.36 5.00 -10.41
N VAL A 818 13.19 3.71 -10.70
CA VAL A 818 14.21 2.67 -10.51
C VAL A 818 14.20 1.68 -11.68
N THR A 819 15.39 1.34 -12.18
CA THR A 819 15.59 0.14 -13.02
C THR A 819 16.05 -0.99 -12.14
N MET A 820 15.33 -2.10 -12.12
CA MET A 820 15.62 -3.27 -11.28
C MET A 820 15.97 -4.48 -12.12
N LEU A 821 16.87 -5.30 -11.57
CA LEU A 821 17.15 -6.65 -11.98
C LEU A 821 16.49 -7.60 -10.99
N ILE A 822 15.55 -8.42 -11.45
CA ILE A 822 14.76 -9.28 -10.57
C ILE A 822 14.78 -10.74 -11.05
N ASP A 823 14.73 -11.69 -10.12
CA ASP A 823 14.22 -13.02 -10.43
C ASP A 823 12.71 -12.89 -10.67
N PRO A 824 12.19 -13.19 -11.88
CA PRO A 824 10.79 -12.97 -12.23
C PRO A 824 9.80 -13.77 -11.36
N ARG A 825 10.28 -14.78 -10.62
CA ARG A 825 9.45 -15.65 -9.76
C ARG A 825 9.33 -15.12 -8.33
N GLY A 826 10.24 -14.25 -7.90
CA GLY A 826 10.26 -13.65 -6.57
C GLY A 826 9.34 -12.43 -6.43
N VAL A 827 9.30 -11.88 -5.21
CA VAL A 827 8.57 -10.64 -4.87
C VAL A 827 9.58 -9.56 -4.53
N VAL A 828 9.41 -8.33 -5.00
CA VAL A 828 10.29 -7.22 -4.60
C VAL A 828 9.64 -6.44 -3.46
N HIS A 829 10.37 -6.26 -2.35
CA HIS A 829 9.89 -5.52 -1.19
C HIS A 829 10.43 -4.08 -1.13
N ALA A 830 9.59 -3.15 -0.68
CA ALA A 830 9.95 -1.77 -0.41
C ALA A 830 9.51 -1.37 1.00
N THR A 831 10.47 -1.18 1.90
CA THR A 831 10.26 -0.95 3.34
C THR A 831 10.67 0.47 3.73
N SER A 832 9.79 1.22 4.40
CA SER A 832 10.09 2.58 4.88
C SER A 832 10.20 2.73 6.40
N GLY A 833 9.68 1.76 7.15
CA GLY A 833 9.60 1.84 8.62
C GLY A 833 8.57 2.82 9.18
N VAL A 834 7.89 3.58 8.32
CA VAL A 834 6.78 4.50 8.67
C VAL A 834 5.43 3.95 8.20
N LEU A 835 5.42 3.23 7.08
CA LEU A 835 4.25 2.61 6.46
C LEU A 835 4.46 1.10 6.29
N PRO A 836 3.38 0.31 6.14
CA PRO A 836 3.50 -1.12 5.85
C PRO A 836 4.36 -1.42 4.62
N ASN A 837 5.12 -2.52 4.69
CA ASN A 837 5.96 -2.99 3.60
C ASN A 837 5.13 -3.15 2.31
N GLN A 838 5.69 -2.68 1.18
CA GLN A 838 5.05 -2.82 -0.12
C GLN A 838 5.71 -3.89 -0.95
N GLU A 839 4.87 -4.75 -1.51
CA GLU A 839 5.29 -5.85 -2.37
C GLU A 839 4.91 -5.59 -3.82
N LEU A 840 5.83 -5.92 -4.72
CA LEU A 840 5.63 -5.88 -6.16
C LEU A 840 6.01 -7.24 -6.77
N ARG A 841 5.01 -7.92 -7.34
CA ARG A 841 5.16 -9.23 -7.96
C ARG A 841 4.95 -9.12 -9.47
N LEU A 842 5.83 -9.75 -10.25
CA LEU A 842 5.64 -9.85 -11.69
C LEU A 842 4.64 -10.99 -11.99
N PRO A 843 3.48 -10.74 -12.64
CA PRO A 843 2.55 -11.80 -12.98
C PRO A 843 3.16 -12.84 -13.93
N GLY A 844 2.85 -14.12 -13.71
CA GLY A 844 3.33 -15.27 -14.51
C GLY A 844 3.17 -15.11 -16.02
N GLU A 845 2.12 -14.43 -16.47
CA GLU A 845 1.86 -14.18 -17.89
C GLU A 845 2.93 -13.32 -18.57
N ASN A 846 3.68 -12.51 -17.83
CA ASN A 846 4.72 -11.64 -18.37
C ASN A 846 6.07 -12.37 -18.55
N TYR A 847 6.26 -13.56 -17.94
CA TYR A 847 7.53 -14.26 -18.00
C TYR A 847 7.44 -15.70 -18.51
N ASN A 848 6.37 -16.46 -18.23
CA ASN A 848 6.30 -17.90 -18.56
C ASN A 848 6.61 -18.21 -20.03
N HIS A 849 5.97 -17.48 -20.95
CA HIS A 849 6.17 -17.68 -22.39
C HIS A 849 7.59 -17.24 -22.83
N ALA A 850 8.14 -16.19 -22.23
CA ALA A 850 9.50 -15.75 -22.55
C ALA A 850 10.53 -16.79 -22.11
N LEU A 851 10.41 -17.29 -20.87
CA LEU A 851 11.31 -18.32 -20.33
C LEU A 851 11.25 -19.63 -21.12
N GLN A 852 10.08 -20.04 -21.62
CA GLN A 852 9.93 -21.22 -22.48
C GLN A 852 10.61 -21.08 -23.85
N LYS A 853 10.71 -19.85 -24.37
CA LYS A 853 11.31 -19.57 -25.68
C LYS A 853 12.81 -19.31 -25.64
N MET A 854 13.39 -19.12 -24.46
CA MET A 854 14.82 -18.81 -24.33
C MET A 854 15.68 -19.96 -24.86
N GLU A 855 16.43 -19.67 -25.92
CA GLU A 855 17.50 -20.51 -26.41
C GLU A 855 18.83 -19.98 -25.87
N VAL A 856 19.71 -20.86 -25.40
CA VAL A 856 21.04 -20.44 -24.94
C VAL A 856 22.12 -20.93 -25.90
N ASN A 857 23.02 -20.02 -26.26
CA ASN A 857 24.08 -20.26 -27.23
C ASN A 857 25.45 -20.18 -26.53
N PHE A 858 26.27 -21.21 -26.69
CA PHE A 858 27.63 -21.29 -26.18
C PHE A 858 28.61 -21.28 -27.34
N LEU A 859 29.62 -20.42 -27.28
CA LEU A 859 30.64 -20.42 -28.32
C LEU A 859 31.58 -21.59 -28.09
N SER A 860 31.59 -22.55 -29.02
CA SER A 860 32.44 -23.74 -28.93
C SER A 860 33.39 -23.76 -30.12
N THR A 861 34.52 -23.06 -30.01
CA THR A 861 35.50 -22.98 -31.10
C THR A 861 36.94 -23.19 -30.63
N PRO A 862 37.78 -23.93 -31.38
CA PRO A 862 37.45 -24.87 -32.45
C PRO A 862 37.07 -26.27 -31.91
N VAL A 863 36.07 -26.94 -32.51
CA VAL A 863 35.77 -28.35 -32.25
C VAL A 863 36.38 -29.22 -33.35
N LEU A 864 37.13 -30.25 -32.97
CA LEU A 864 37.73 -31.21 -33.90
C LEU A 864 36.75 -32.34 -34.21
N SER A 865 36.50 -32.58 -35.50
CA SER A 865 35.68 -33.70 -35.98
C SER A 865 36.37 -34.43 -37.13
N ASP A 866 35.93 -35.65 -37.44
CA ASP A 866 36.45 -36.39 -38.60
C ASP A 866 36.05 -35.66 -39.91
N ARG A 867 37.04 -35.36 -40.75
CA ARG A 867 36.88 -34.61 -42.00
C ARG A 867 35.96 -35.32 -42.99
N ARG A 868 35.04 -34.56 -43.60
CA ARG A 868 34.16 -35.07 -44.67
C ARG A 868 34.99 -35.47 -45.89
N ASP A 869 34.98 -36.76 -46.23
CA ASP A 869 35.54 -37.23 -47.50
C ASP A 869 34.46 -37.13 -48.60
N LYS A 870 34.56 -36.09 -49.43
CA LYS A 870 33.62 -35.80 -50.54
C LYS A 870 33.61 -36.89 -51.63
N THR A 871 34.45 -37.92 -51.55
CA THR A 871 34.56 -38.98 -52.57
C THR A 871 33.73 -40.25 -52.33
N ILE A 872 33.05 -40.37 -51.18
CA ILE A 872 32.22 -41.55 -50.86
C ILE A 872 30.73 -41.16 -50.79
N ALA A 873 30.19 -40.67 -51.90
CA ALA A 873 28.75 -40.68 -52.13
C ALA A 873 28.42 -41.96 -52.91
N ASN A 874 27.71 -42.91 -52.29
CA ASN A 874 26.97 -44.04 -52.91
C ASN A 874 27.13 -45.42 -52.25
N ASN A 875 27.44 -45.55 -50.96
CA ASN A 875 27.17 -46.83 -50.29
C ASN A 875 26.58 -46.67 -48.88
N ASP A 876 25.35 -47.15 -48.78
CA ASP A 876 24.33 -46.99 -47.73
C ASP A 876 24.65 -47.73 -46.41
N ARG A 877 25.93 -47.87 -46.05
CA ARG A 877 26.38 -48.58 -44.83
C ARG A 877 27.43 -47.86 -44.00
N LEU A 878 27.76 -46.62 -44.32
CA LEU A 878 28.71 -45.79 -43.57
C LEU A 878 28.16 -44.41 -43.17
N GLY A 879 26.86 -44.27 -43.02
CA GLY A 879 26.20 -43.04 -42.50
C GLY A 879 26.44 -42.75 -41.02
N ILE A 880 27.45 -43.37 -40.38
CA ILE A 880 27.67 -43.31 -38.93
C ILE A 880 28.73 -42.26 -38.52
N PHE A 881 29.58 -41.79 -39.44
CA PHE A 881 30.76 -40.97 -39.10
C PHE A 881 30.69 -39.49 -39.55
N ASN A 882 29.48 -38.95 -39.69
CA ASN A 882 29.28 -37.68 -40.41
C ASN A 882 28.76 -36.52 -39.53
N GLN A 883 28.95 -36.57 -38.21
CA GLN A 883 28.29 -35.66 -37.27
C GLN A 883 29.22 -35.28 -36.11
N ILE A 884 29.14 -34.02 -35.68
CA ILE A 884 29.86 -33.50 -34.52
C ILE A 884 29.41 -34.28 -33.28
N ALA A 885 30.37 -34.86 -32.55
CA ALA A 885 30.14 -35.63 -31.34
C ALA A 885 30.82 -34.94 -30.16
N ILE A 886 30.02 -34.36 -29.27
CA ILE A 886 30.49 -33.63 -28.08
C ILE A 886 29.84 -34.29 -26.85
N PRO A 887 30.58 -34.55 -25.76
CA PRO A 887 30.00 -35.11 -24.56
C PRO A 887 29.23 -34.00 -23.85
N LEU A 888 27.90 -34.04 -23.95
CA LEU A 888 27.00 -33.06 -23.36
C LEU A 888 26.14 -33.74 -22.28
N PRO A 889 25.78 -33.04 -21.20
CA PRO A 889 24.89 -33.58 -20.18
C PRO A 889 23.48 -33.82 -20.75
N GLU A 890 22.84 -34.91 -20.32
CA GLU A 890 21.45 -35.21 -20.64
C GLU A 890 20.53 -34.40 -19.71
N GLU A 891 19.80 -33.45 -20.28
CA GLU A 891 18.89 -32.56 -19.53
C GLU A 891 17.43 -32.87 -19.87
N PRO A 892 16.59 -33.25 -18.88
CA PRO A 892 15.16 -33.46 -19.07
C PRO A 892 14.49 -32.22 -19.69
N GLY A 893 13.82 -32.40 -20.83
CA GLY A 893 13.06 -31.33 -21.49
C GLY A 893 13.89 -30.35 -22.33
N SER A 894 15.18 -30.61 -22.59
CA SER A 894 16.00 -29.77 -23.49
C SER A 894 16.81 -30.58 -24.51
N THR A 895 17.11 -29.96 -25.66
CA THR A 895 17.90 -30.53 -26.75
C THR A 895 19.07 -29.63 -27.14
N TRP A 896 20.23 -30.26 -27.32
CA TRP A 896 21.42 -29.65 -27.86
C TRP A 896 21.47 -29.74 -29.39
N SER A 897 21.80 -28.61 -30.04
CA SER A 897 22.05 -28.52 -31.47
C SER A 897 23.32 -27.74 -31.77
N TRP A 898 23.92 -27.99 -32.95
CA TRP A 898 25.08 -27.27 -33.43
C TRP A 898 24.72 -26.29 -34.56
N LEU A 899 25.26 -25.07 -34.48
CA LEU A 899 25.11 -24.01 -35.47
C LEU A 899 26.51 -23.63 -35.99
N THR A 900 26.71 -23.59 -37.31
CA THR A 900 27.96 -23.08 -37.91
C THR A 900 27.66 -22.05 -38.99
N LEU A 901 28.55 -21.07 -39.14
CA LEU A 901 28.44 -20.05 -40.17
C LEU A 901 29.24 -20.50 -41.39
N GLN A 902 28.56 -20.87 -42.48
CA GLN A 902 29.17 -21.29 -43.75
C GLN A 902 28.82 -20.27 -44.85
N GLU A 903 29.83 -19.68 -45.50
CA GLU A 903 29.65 -18.77 -46.64
C GLU A 903 28.63 -17.62 -46.35
N GLU A 904 28.75 -16.98 -45.18
CA GLU A 904 27.85 -15.91 -44.69
C GLU A 904 26.39 -16.32 -44.45
N LYS A 905 26.09 -17.62 -44.41
CA LYS A 905 24.78 -18.17 -44.02
C LYS A 905 24.91 -19.17 -42.88
N TRP A 906 23.99 -19.08 -41.94
CA TRP A 906 23.87 -20.04 -40.84
C TRP A 906 23.43 -21.41 -41.38
N SER A 907 24.10 -22.47 -40.93
CA SER A 907 23.74 -23.86 -41.26
C SER A 907 22.52 -24.33 -40.46
N GLU A 908 21.76 -25.27 -41.02
CA GLU A 908 20.63 -25.93 -40.34
C GLU A 908 21.07 -26.58 -39.01
N LYS A 909 20.24 -26.48 -37.95
CA LYS A 909 20.51 -27.01 -36.60
C LYS A 909 20.81 -28.52 -36.63
N GLU A 910 22.08 -28.91 -36.50
CA GLU A 910 22.45 -30.34 -36.49
C GLU A 910 22.28 -30.95 -35.09
N LYS A 911 21.55 -32.07 -34.97
CA LYS A 911 21.46 -32.83 -33.70
C LYS A 911 22.79 -33.50 -33.35
N ILE A 912 23.25 -33.27 -32.12
CA ILE A 912 24.52 -33.81 -31.61
C ILE A 912 24.30 -35.24 -31.11
N LYS A 913 25.21 -36.15 -31.47
CA LYS A 913 25.18 -37.55 -30.98
C LYS A 913 26.08 -37.74 -29.76
N PRO A 914 25.73 -38.65 -28.84
CA PRO A 914 26.57 -38.99 -27.70
C PRO A 914 27.90 -39.58 -28.15
N VAL A 915 28.97 -39.22 -27.42
CA VAL A 915 30.35 -39.60 -27.75
C VAL A 915 30.58 -41.10 -27.54
N ASN A 916 31.37 -41.70 -28.43
CA ASN A 916 31.92 -43.03 -28.21
C ASN A 916 33.09 -42.93 -27.21
N PHE A 917 32.97 -43.54 -26.02
CA PHE A 917 33.98 -43.52 -24.97
C PHE A 917 35.34 -44.15 -25.34
N LYS A 918 35.47 -44.71 -26.56
CA LYS A 918 36.75 -45.08 -27.14
C LYS A 918 37.30 -43.91 -27.95
N ALA A 919 38.12 -43.07 -27.31
CA ALA A 919 38.81 -41.92 -27.92
C ALA A 919 39.76 -42.37 -29.05
N THR A 920 39.22 -42.59 -30.24
CA THR A 920 39.97 -42.99 -31.43
C THR A 920 39.51 -42.16 -32.62
N PHE A 921 40.39 -41.28 -33.08
CA PHE A 921 40.23 -40.55 -34.33
C PHE A 921 40.64 -41.48 -35.48
N TYR A 922 39.69 -41.89 -36.31
CA TYR A 922 39.94 -42.89 -37.36
C TYR A 922 40.30 -42.24 -38.71
N ARG A 923 40.20 -40.91 -38.86
CA ARG A 923 40.38 -40.17 -40.12
C ARG A 923 41.16 -38.85 -39.95
N SER A 924 41.48 -38.19 -41.07
CA SER A 924 41.97 -36.80 -41.07
C SER A 924 40.94 -35.90 -40.38
N GLN A 925 41.40 -34.96 -39.57
CA GLN A 925 40.55 -34.08 -38.77
C GLN A 925 40.18 -32.81 -39.54
N GLU A 926 39.01 -32.26 -39.25
CA GLU A 926 38.51 -30.96 -39.67
C GLU A 926 38.15 -30.16 -38.42
N ALA A 927 38.66 -28.92 -38.34
CA ALA A 927 38.28 -27.99 -37.30
C ALA A 927 36.99 -27.30 -37.73
N SER A 928 35.95 -27.38 -36.91
CA SER A 928 34.68 -26.70 -37.12
C SER A 928 34.54 -25.58 -36.10
N GLU A 929 34.17 -24.40 -36.59
CA GLU A 929 33.83 -23.24 -35.77
C GLU A 929 32.30 -23.10 -35.74
N GLY A 930 31.73 -22.93 -34.55
CA GLY A 930 30.29 -22.82 -34.39
C GLY A 930 29.88 -22.62 -32.93
N TRP A 931 28.57 -22.74 -32.72
CA TRP A 931 27.90 -22.55 -31.45
C TRP A 931 27.14 -23.82 -31.07
N LEU A 932 27.21 -24.16 -29.79
CA LEU A 932 26.28 -25.09 -29.17
C LEU A 932 25.04 -24.31 -28.76
N GLN A 933 23.87 -24.80 -29.15
CA GLN A 933 22.60 -24.21 -28.78
C GLN A 933 21.79 -25.19 -27.93
N LEU A 934 21.31 -24.72 -26.79
CA LEU A 934 20.39 -25.43 -25.91
C LEU A 934 18.99 -24.84 -26.07
N SER A 935 18.02 -25.69 -26.41
CA SER A 935 16.61 -25.32 -26.65
C SER A 935 15.67 -26.26 -25.89
N GLN A 936 14.50 -25.79 -25.46
CA GLN A 936 13.51 -26.66 -24.83
C GLN A 936 12.78 -27.54 -25.85
N ILE A 937 12.49 -28.79 -25.46
CA ILE A 937 11.72 -29.74 -26.27
C ILE A 937 10.24 -29.37 -26.16
N TYR A 938 9.63 -28.99 -27.28
CA TYR A 938 8.19 -28.81 -27.36
C TYR A 938 7.50 -30.17 -27.51
N ASP A 939 6.75 -30.59 -26.50
CA ASP A 939 5.63 -31.50 -26.75
C ASP A 939 4.57 -30.70 -27.51
N GLN A 940 4.43 -30.97 -28.80
CA GLN A 940 3.22 -30.56 -29.52
C GLN A 940 2.06 -31.37 -28.92
N GLU A 941 1.34 -30.80 -27.95
CA GLU A 941 -0.04 -31.20 -27.75
C GLU A 941 -0.78 -30.92 -29.06
N ASP A 942 -1.38 -31.98 -29.61
CA ASP A 942 -2.09 -32.01 -30.88
C ASP A 942 -3.02 -30.80 -31.06
N SER A 943 -2.91 -30.19 -32.24
CA SER A 943 -3.71 -29.08 -32.78
C SER A 943 -5.23 -29.21 -32.63
#